data_AF-A0A812XPM3-F1
#
_entry.id   AF-A0A812XPM3-F1
#
_cell.length_a   1.000
_cell.length_b   1.000
_cell.length_c   1.000
_cell.angle_alpha   90.00
_cell.angle_beta   90.00
_cell.angle_gamma   90.00
#
_symmetry.space_group_name_H-M   'P 1'
#
loop_
_entity.id
_entity.type
_entity.pdbx_description
1 polymer ?
#
loop_
_entity_poly.entity_id
_entity_poly.type
_entity_poly.pdbx_seq_one_letter_code
_entity_poly.pdbx_strand_id
1 'polypeptide(L)'
;MAEDSLAILPRSMGQQPLQKKKAAPKRFIPSQKGALITENPNEEECPYTFSDSAAFLRQKKAEEDAKRAAELEGKEETRGFLRSVEELARKQKWDEAFQVLEKRTAVPSGLFLVTRALLRWKFCQYGSALKDAEEALKNYGSSTKAGPLAAAFASFARLCLGSEVRDKGSCSKEMRPLLESWEKAEEAALRQHALGQGLFKPRQQQRLQDLGCPVEGMEAADGTYPVGGGIRLGYILLKNQKDVTAPVVVHFHGSGEIAADYLQPQLAEKYRDLPVHLLVADYRGYGWSSGEPSLATFLKDAEPLAEQLPELFVQHGLSWPYPGGIILSGRSLGAQVAVHLAAMFPSLFRSMILDSAVATSATGDRFGEARLAALKQWHKELEVSNLEVLQPLDAELWTLGALDKVRAFNGQLLLLHGLADELVPYEGSESLHAAAASRQKEVVLVKDAGHNNIGQYQDYWHAMRRFALKVQLDSTLPSVGGAVEHLCAVCAKPATFKCGRCQKVWYCSRAHQAEHWKVHKKTCNPGEDAVCVKVVKEGNASLIAIVCAEFCGCDGELDAFSATLDAASEQEELRGMYISWYADSEELSTEVSSKLGQVRDRPSKVPLSSSESKHQISFFEHVKAALAVVPSDEAASETWVSFLAPGQLWSPRYTSTLLPSLRRAAADARVTAVRCSRWTRCPDASSSQVESAVAAKTAEISQASTADLFTYSVPVKVLQAFLEATPYATLQSRLCAHRFTHKMSNTFGKKAIEAAIPEGEWMRSESSSRLPVRPEVDGRDADDLRRGKELVSNASQRLSGEAVTPSDLPTRLTDAQEAAEMISNLRISIERRVILKAGETLGEKELRELAMDLVTDAVTAAGLDQVIGIQSWAKETATDFAKAAARKFDVKVREA
;
A
#
# COMPACT_ATOMS: atom_id res chain seq x y z
N MET A 1 36.80 34.51 -69.14
CA MET A 1 36.12 35.46 -68.23
C MET A 1 36.50 35.00 -66.83
N ALA A 2 37.71 35.32 -66.39
CA ALA A 2 38.10 36.65 -65.89
C ALA A 2 37.19 37.03 -64.72
N GLU A 3 37.67 37.31 -63.52
CA GLU A 3 39.01 37.66 -63.04
C GLU A 3 38.84 37.64 -61.49
N ASP A 4 39.69 36.94 -60.74
CA ASP A 4 40.91 37.49 -60.13
C ASP A 4 40.60 38.39 -58.92
N SER A 5 41.30 38.34 -57.78
CA SER A 5 42.68 37.97 -57.46
C SER A 5 42.86 38.33 -55.96
N LEU A 6 43.85 37.93 -55.15
CA LEU A 6 45.03 37.06 -55.21
C LEU A 6 45.56 37.04 -53.75
N ALA A 7 45.85 35.86 -53.19
CA ALA A 7 47.19 35.40 -52.78
C ALA A 7 47.73 36.01 -51.45
N ILE A 8 48.53 35.32 -50.61
CA ILE A 8 49.69 34.46 -50.87
C ILE A 8 49.88 33.48 -49.66
N LEU A 9 50.00 32.19 -49.93
CA LEU A 9 50.73 31.16 -49.13
C LEU A 9 52.21 31.14 -49.62
N PRO A 10 53.26 30.51 -48.98
CA PRO A 10 53.17 29.22 -48.28
C PRO A 10 54.26 28.81 -47.22
N ARG A 11 54.00 27.67 -46.56
CA ARG A 11 54.89 26.51 -46.21
C ARG A 11 56.24 26.68 -45.48
N SER A 12 56.44 25.87 -44.42
CA SER A 12 57.25 24.61 -44.40
C SER A 12 57.33 24.06 -42.96
N MET A 13 56.82 22.86 -42.66
CA MET A 13 57.52 21.55 -42.51
C MET A 13 58.83 21.56 -41.69
N GLY A 14 58.83 20.84 -40.56
CA GLY A 14 60.03 20.49 -39.79
C GLY A 14 59.75 19.45 -38.69
N GLN A 15 60.38 18.27 -38.82
CA GLN A 15 60.21 16.99 -38.13
C GLN A 15 60.45 16.91 -36.59
N GLN A 16 59.98 15.80 -36.00
CA GLN A 16 60.10 15.30 -34.60
C GLN A 16 61.54 14.82 -34.19
N PRO A 17 61.74 13.99 -33.12
CA PRO A 17 61.92 14.31 -31.68
C PRO A 17 63.27 13.76 -31.13
N LEU A 18 63.59 13.91 -29.83
CA LEU A 18 64.54 13.00 -29.13
C LEU A 18 64.52 13.11 -27.59
N GLN A 19 64.79 11.97 -26.95
CA GLN A 19 64.66 11.62 -25.52
C GLN A 19 65.95 11.82 -24.67
N LYS A 20 65.72 11.94 -23.34
CA LYS A 20 66.47 11.38 -22.17
C LYS A 20 67.91 11.82 -21.83
N LYS A 21 68.13 12.14 -20.54
CA LYS A 21 69.20 11.64 -19.61
C LYS A 21 68.97 12.17 -18.18
N LYS A 22 68.56 11.33 -17.21
CA LYS A 22 69.30 10.74 -16.05
C LYS A 22 70.41 11.61 -15.40
N ALA A 23 70.27 11.90 -14.10
CA ALA A 23 71.26 11.60 -13.04
C ALA A 23 70.70 11.86 -11.62
N ALA A 24 71.09 11.01 -10.66
CA ALA A 24 70.84 11.09 -9.21
C ALA A 24 72.24 11.16 -8.50
N PRO A 25 72.40 10.87 -7.19
CA PRO A 25 71.82 11.42 -5.96
C PRO A 25 72.93 11.91 -4.98
N LYS A 26 72.62 12.66 -3.91
CA LYS A 26 73.43 12.63 -2.67
C LYS A 26 72.58 12.68 -1.40
N ARG A 27 73.10 11.94 -0.42
CA ARG A 27 72.62 11.43 0.87
C ARG A 27 73.62 12.08 1.88
N PHE A 28 73.26 12.68 3.02
CA PHE A 28 73.21 12.04 4.36
C PHE A 28 73.18 13.13 5.48
N ILE A 29 72.33 12.88 6.50
CA ILE A 29 72.52 13.01 7.97
C ILE A 29 72.44 14.37 8.72
N PRO A 30 71.87 14.38 9.96
CA PRO A 30 71.39 15.55 10.71
C PRO A 30 72.27 15.90 11.94
N SER A 31 72.08 17.09 12.52
CA SER A 31 72.53 17.38 13.89
C SER A 31 71.65 18.42 14.60
N GLN A 32 71.74 18.41 15.93
CA GLN A 32 70.75 18.82 16.92
C GLN A 32 70.89 20.28 17.44
N LYS A 33 69.78 20.73 18.06
CA LYS A 33 69.63 21.57 19.29
C LYS A 33 69.98 23.07 19.29
N GLY A 34 68.96 23.89 19.59
CA GLY A 34 68.91 24.66 20.85
C GLY A 34 68.77 26.19 20.80
N ALA A 35 67.71 26.70 21.46
CA ALA A 35 67.58 28.03 22.14
C ALA A 35 67.46 29.31 21.27
N LEU A 36 66.83 30.45 21.64
CA LEU A 36 65.76 30.91 22.57
C LEU A 36 65.64 32.46 22.39
N ILE A 37 64.41 33.00 22.32
CA ILE A 37 63.88 34.35 22.70
C ILE A 37 64.28 35.67 21.96
N THR A 38 63.26 36.55 21.87
CA THR A 38 63.16 38.05 21.84
C THR A 38 62.93 38.66 20.45
N GLU A 39 61.72 39.10 20.07
CA GLU A 39 60.87 40.26 20.47
C GLU A 39 61.05 41.52 19.58
N ASN A 40 59.98 41.80 18.82
CA ASN A 40 59.46 43.06 18.23
C ASN A 40 60.31 43.90 17.24
N PRO A 41 59.69 44.42 16.15
CA PRO A 41 58.96 45.71 16.28
C PRO A 41 57.77 45.98 15.31
N ASN A 42 56.94 46.94 15.74
CA ASN A 42 56.26 48.04 15.04
C ASN A 42 55.20 47.84 13.92
N GLU A 43 54.24 48.75 14.00
CA GLU A 43 52.95 48.88 13.32
C GLU A 43 52.99 49.44 11.88
N GLU A 44 51.96 49.00 11.14
CA GLU A 44 51.22 49.63 10.02
C GLU A 44 51.90 49.94 8.68
N GLU A 45 51.67 49.04 7.70
CA GLU A 45 51.26 49.34 6.32
C GLU A 45 50.68 48.04 5.67
N CYS A 46 49.59 48.13 4.89
CA CYS A 46 48.96 47.02 4.17
C CYS A 46 49.59 46.88 2.77
N PRO A 47 49.98 45.68 2.27
CA PRO A 47 49.06 44.88 1.43
C PRO A 47 49.26 43.34 1.50
N TYR A 48 48.23 42.58 1.11
CA TYR A 48 48.17 41.11 0.99
C TYR A 48 49.53 40.37 0.79
N THR A 49 49.81 39.37 1.63
CA THR A 49 49.92 37.95 1.22
C THR A 49 50.28 37.01 2.38
N PHE A 50 49.83 35.76 2.24
CA PHE A 50 50.20 34.53 2.97
C PHE A 50 49.76 34.34 4.43
N SER A 51 48.60 33.69 4.60
CA SER A 51 48.44 32.69 5.67
C SER A 51 47.84 31.37 5.16
N ASP A 52 48.23 30.93 3.95
CA ASP A 52 47.92 29.57 3.46
C ASP A 52 48.60 28.49 4.30
N SER A 53 49.62 28.81 5.10
CA SER A 53 50.29 27.81 5.92
C SER A 53 49.49 27.39 7.16
N ALA A 54 48.69 28.28 7.76
CA ALA A 54 47.91 27.92 8.96
C ALA A 54 46.66 27.11 8.59
N ALA A 55 45.99 27.44 7.49
CA ALA A 55 44.88 26.66 6.95
C ALA A 55 45.38 25.30 6.43
N PHE A 56 46.48 25.27 5.68
CA PHE A 56 47.10 24.04 5.21
C PHE A 56 47.63 23.16 6.36
N LEU A 57 48.24 23.73 7.41
CA LEU A 57 48.70 22.97 8.57
C LEU A 57 47.54 22.52 9.46
N ARG A 58 46.44 23.29 9.57
CA ARG A 58 45.21 22.83 10.24
C ARG A 58 44.52 21.73 9.46
N GLN A 59 44.48 21.83 8.13
CA GLN A 59 43.94 20.81 7.24
C GLN A 59 44.80 19.55 7.26
N LYS A 60 46.13 19.68 7.17
CA LYS A 60 47.07 18.56 7.20
C LYS A 60 47.14 17.90 8.58
N LYS A 61 47.05 18.68 9.66
CA LYS A 61 46.94 18.15 11.03
C LYS A 61 45.57 17.50 11.26
N ALA A 62 44.48 18.04 10.73
CA ALA A 62 43.17 17.38 10.77
C ALA A 62 43.14 16.10 9.93
N GLU A 63 43.82 16.07 8.77
CA GLU A 63 44.00 14.87 7.95
C GLU A 63 44.87 13.83 8.67
N GLU A 64 45.97 14.23 9.30
CA GLU A 64 46.85 13.32 10.06
C GLU A 64 46.18 12.83 11.35
N ASP A 65 45.46 13.69 12.08
CA ASP A 65 44.70 13.34 13.27
C ASP A 65 43.49 12.45 12.92
N ALA A 66 42.83 12.67 11.77
CA ALA A 66 41.79 11.77 11.25
C ALA A 66 42.35 10.42 10.81
N LYS A 67 43.54 10.40 10.17
CA LYS A 67 44.24 9.17 9.77
C LYS A 67 44.71 8.38 10.99
N ARG A 68 45.18 9.08 12.02
CA ARG A 68 45.68 8.50 13.28
C ARG A 68 44.54 8.04 14.19
N ALA A 69 43.41 8.75 14.24
CA ALA A 69 42.17 8.31 14.90
C ALA A 69 41.56 7.08 14.18
N ALA A 70 41.56 7.06 12.84
CA ALA A 70 41.15 5.90 12.05
C ALA A 70 42.06 4.67 12.23
N GLU A 71 43.35 4.88 12.54
CA GLU A 71 44.30 3.82 12.85
C GLU A 71 44.25 3.32 14.31
N LEU A 72 43.90 4.18 15.28
CA LEU A 72 43.98 3.89 16.73
C LEU A 72 42.67 3.37 17.35
N GLU A 73 41.48 3.80 16.90
CA GLU A 73 40.20 3.31 17.45
C GLU A 73 39.53 2.22 16.59
N GLY A 74 40.10 1.90 15.43
CA GLY A 74 39.35 1.26 14.35
C GLY A 74 39.59 -0.23 14.09
N LYS A 75 40.67 -0.87 14.56
CA LYS A 75 41.09 -2.12 13.90
C LYS A 75 40.41 -3.40 14.38
N GLU A 76 40.01 -3.52 15.64
CA GLU A 76 39.45 -4.79 16.15
C GLU A 76 37.93 -4.71 16.34
N GLU A 77 37.42 -3.66 16.99
CA GLU A 77 35.98 -3.44 17.15
C GLU A 77 35.27 -3.14 15.83
N THR A 78 35.84 -2.29 14.95
CA THR A 78 35.22 -2.03 13.62
C THR A 78 35.30 -3.27 12.73
N ARG A 79 36.33 -4.12 12.86
CA ARG A 79 36.41 -5.41 12.14
C ARG A 79 35.45 -6.45 12.70
N GLY A 80 35.22 -6.47 14.01
CA GLY A 80 34.19 -7.31 14.63
C GLY A 80 32.80 -6.88 14.19
N PHE A 81 32.55 -5.58 14.21
CA PHE A 81 31.31 -4.95 13.78
C PHE A 81 31.01 -5.14 12.28
N LEU A 82 31.98 -4.89 11.40
CA LEU A 82 31.83 -5.15 9.96
C LEU A 82 31.66 -6.63 9.69
N ARG A 83 32.32 -7.53 10.45
CA ARG A 83 32.03 -8.97 10.39
C ARG A 83 30.61 -9.29 10.82
N SER A 84 30.06 -8.63 11.84
CA SER A 84 28.66 -8.79 12.24
C SER A 84 27.69 -8.31 11.15
N VAL A 85 27.97 -7.18 10.50
CA VAL A 85 27.17 -6.68 9.37
C VAL A 85 27.28 -7.61 8.15
N GLU A 86 28.48 -8.08 7.81
CA GLU A 86 28.73 -9.04 6.74
C GLU A 86 28.05 -10.39 7.03
N GLU A 87 28.06 -10.85 8.28
CA GLU A 87 27.40 -12.08 8.69
C GLU A 87 25.86 -11.96 8.62
N LEU A 88 25.31 -10.81 9.02
CA LEU A 88 23.89 -10.50 8.85
C LEU A 88 23.50 -10.39 7.38
N ALA A 89 24.31 -9.73 6.55
CA ALA A 89 24.13 -9.67 5.10
C ALA A 89 24.17 -11.06 4.45
N ARG A 90 25.13 -11.92 4.86
CA ARG A 90 25.21 -13.33 4.40
C ARG A 90 23.97 -14.14 4.77
N LYS A 91 23.40 -13.89 5.94
CA LYS A 91 22.15 -14.52 6.42
C LYS A 91 20.89 -13.85 5.84
N GLN A 92 21.03 -12.91 4.92
CA GLN A 92 19.95 -12.12 4.32
C GLN A 92 19.10 -11.35 5.34
N LYS A 93 19.65 -11.04 6.52
CA LYS A 93 19.02 -10.27 7.60
C LYS A 93 19.31 -8.78 7.42
N TRP A 94 18.80 -8.22 6.34
CA TRP A 94 19.14 -6.87 5.87
C TRP A 94 18.65 -5.75 6.81
N ASP A 95 17.50 -5.92 7.45
CA ASP A 95 16.96 -4.94 8.41
C ASP A 95 17.82 -4.84 9.68
N GLU A 96 18.28 -6.00 10.18
CA GLU A 96 19.19 -6.07 11.34
C GLU A 96 20.55 -5.44 11.00
N ALA A 97 21.08 -5.71 9.79
CA ALA A 97 22.32 -5.11 9.31
C ALA A 97 22.23 -3.58 9.22
N PHE A 98 21.09 -3.05 8.74
CA PHE A 98 20.83 -1.61 8.61
C PHE A 98 20.77 -0.91 9.97
N GLN A 99 20.03 -1.47 10.93
CA GLN A 99 19.93 -0.90 12.29
C GLN A 99 21.25 -0.89 13.04
N VAL A 100 22.10 -1.89 12.79
CA VAL A 100 23.45 -1.96 13.37
C VAL A 100 24.33 -0.85 12.81
N LEU A 101 24.22 -0.55 11.50
CA LEU A 101 24.99 0.50 10.82
C LEU A 101 24.57 1.93 11.17
N GLU A 102 23.28 2.21 11.36
CA GLU A 102 22.81 3.55 11.75
C GLU A 102 23.28 3.99 13.13
N LYS A 103 23.58 3.05 14.03
CA LYS A 103 23.90 3.33 15.44
C LYS A 103 25.31 3.89 15.68
N ARG A 104 26.20 3.95 14.68
CA ARG A 104 27.60 4.39 14.88
C ARG A 104 27.85 5.79 14.33
N THR A 105 28.38 6.66 15.17
CA THR A 105 28.71 8.08 14.91
C THR A 105 30.20 8.35 14.63
N ALA A 106 31.05 7.32 14.59
CA ALA A 106 32.51 7.45 14.41
C ALA A 106 32.91 7.71 12.95
N VAL A 107 34.12 8.28 12.74
CA VAL A 107 34.70 8.60 11.42
C VAL A 107 34.67 7.36 10.52
N PRO A 108 33.83 7.35 9.48
CA PRO A 108 33.54 6.13 8.74
C PRO A 108 34.67 5.79 7.77
N SER A 109 35.15 4.53 7.79
CA SER A 109 36.11 4.07 6.78
C SER A 109 35.49 4.08 5.37
N GLY A 110 36.31 4.21 4.32
CA GLY A 110 35.79 4.22 2.94
C GLY A 110 34.95 2.98 2.58
N LEU A 111 35.32 1.81 3.11
CA LEU A 111 34.52 0.59 2.92
C LEU A 111 33.16 0.68 3.63
N PHE A 112 33.12 1.25 4.84
CA PHE A 112 31.86 1.47 5.56
C PHE A 112 30.92 2.39 4.79
N LEU A 113 31.42 3.49 4.21
CA LEU A 113 30.59 4.42 3.43
C LEU A 113 30.00 3.74 2.18
N VAL A 114 30.79 2.93 1.47
CA VAL A 114 30.29 2.16 0.31
C VAL A 114 29.25 1.12 0.76
N THR A 115 29.48 0.40 1.86
CA THR A 115 28.49 -0.56 2.40
C THR A 115 27.20 0.13 2.85
N ARG A 116 27.30 1.29 3.50
CA ARG A 116 26.12 2.07 3.91
C ARG A 116 25.37 2.61 2.69
N ALA A 117 26.08 3.04 1.65
CA ALA A 117 25.49 3.46 0.38
C ALA A 117 24.68 2.32 -0.28
N LEU A 118 25.26 1.12 -0.38
CA LEU A 118 24.59 -0.08 -0.90
C LEU A 118 23.31 -0.41 -0.12
N LEU A 119 23.35 -0.32 1.20
CA LEU A 119 22.17 -0.60 2.03
C LEU A 119 21.11 0.49 1.92
N ARG A 120 21.50 1.76 1.96
CA ARG A 120 20.58 2.88 1.73
C ARG A 120 19.91 2.77 0.38
N TRP A 121 20.65 2.37 -0.65
CA TRP A 121 20.11 2.08 -1.97
C TRP A 121 19.04 0.98 -1.93
N LYS A 122 19.34 -0.15 -1.29
CA LYS A 122 18.38 -1.24 -1.09
C LYS A 122 17.10 -0.81 -0.37
N PHE A 123 17.21 0.12 0.57
CA PHE A 123 16.07 0.74 1.28
C PHE A 123 15.48 1.95 0.56
N CYS A 124 15.77 2.13 -0.73
CA CYS A 124 15.23 3.20 -1.58
C CYS A 124 15.56 4.63 -1.09
N GLN A 125 16.64 4.79 -0.31
CA GLN A 125 17.15 6.07 0.17
C GLN A 125 18.21 6.65 -0.79
N TYR A 126 17.82 6.82 -2.05
CA TYR A 126 18.74 7.08 -3.17
C TYR A 126 19.62 8.34 -3.00
N GLY A 127 19.04 9.48 -2.60
CA GLY A 127 19.82 10.70 -2.36
C GLY A 127 20.87 10.53 -1.25
N SER A 128 20.53 9.80 -0.18
CA SER A 128 21.45 9.51 0.92
C SER A 128 22.50 8.46 0.56
N ALA A 129 22.17 7.52 -0.33
CA ALA A 129 23.12 6.55 -0.87
C ALA A 129 24.16 7.23 -1.75
N LEU A 130 23.73 8.14 -2.62
CA LEU A 130 24.64 8.90 -3.49
C LEU A 130 25.60 9.76 -2.64
N LYS A 131 25.09 10.49 -1.66
CA LYS A 131 25.94 11.30 -0.74
C LYS A 131 27.02 10.48 -0.04
N ASP A 132 26.70 9.25 0.40
CA ASP A 132 27.69 8.37 1.02
C ASP A 132 28.77 7.92 0.02
N ALA A 133 28.40 7.67 -1.23
CA ALA A 133 29.34 7.31 -2.29
C ALA A 133 30.27 8.47 -2.67
N GLU A 134 29.71 9.68 -2.75
CA GLU A 134 30.48 10.91 -2.99
C GLU A 134 31.48 11.16 -1.86
N GLU A 135 31.04 11.02 -0.61
CA GLU A 135 31.91 11.18 0.56
C GLU A 135 33.00 10.10 0.59
N ALA A 136 32.68 8.87 0.17
CA ALA A 136 33.67 7.79 0.04
C ALA A 136 34.72 8.11 -1.03
N LEU A 137 34.29 8.61 -2.18
CA LEU A 137 35.17 9.07 -3.26
C LEU A 137 36.07 10.21 -2.79
N LYS A 138 35.50 11.20 -2.11
CA LYS A 138 36.19 12.40 -1.65
C LYS A 138 37.28 12.08 -0.65
N ASN A 139 36.98 11.26 0.35
CA ASN A 139 37.88 10.99 1.47
C ASN A 139 38.81 9.80 1.21
N TYR A 140 38.43 8.87 0.33
CA TYR A 140 39.11 7.58 0.14
C TYR A 140 39.37 7.22 -1.33
N GLY A 141 39.20 8.13 -2.28
CA GLY A 141 39.40 7.87 -3.71
C GLY A 141 40.81 7.42 -4.11
N SER A 142 41.82 7.69 -3.28
CA SER A 142 43.21 7.20 -3.46
C SER A 142 43.45 5.81 -2.84
N SER A 143 42.47 5.25 -2.13
CA SER A 143 42.54 3.90 -1.57
C SER A 143 42.50 2.85 -2.68
N THR A 144 43.43 1.89 -2.64
CA THR A 144 43.48 0.77 -3.58
C THR A 144 42.29 -0.19 -3.48
N LYS A 145 41.54 -0.15 -2.35
CA LYS A 145 40.36 -1.00 -2.13
C LYS A 145 39.05 -0.20 -2.17
N ALA A 146 38.97 0.90 -1.43
CA ALA A 146 37.73 1.66 -1.31
C ALA A 146 37.48 2.61 -2.49
N GLY A 147 38.55 3.14 -3.11
CA GLY A 147 38.44 4.10 -4.21
C GLY A 147 37.74 3.52 -5.45
N PRO A 148 38.20 2.37 -5.99
CA PRO A 148 37.54 1.72 -7.12
C PRO A 148 36.09 1.33 -6.84
N LEU A 149 35.77 0.86 -5.63
CA LEU A 149 34.41 0.51 -5.24
C LEU A 149 33.48 1.72 -5.15
N ALA A 150 33.95 2.81 -4.54
CA ALA A 150 33.19 4.04 -4.46
C ALA A 150 32.94 4.66 -5.85
N ALA A 151 33.94 4.63 -6.73
CA ALA A 151 33.82 5.11 -8.10
C ALA A 151 32.85 4.29 -8.94
N ALA A 152 32.91 2.96 -8.81
CA ALA A 152 32.03 2.07 -9.53
C ALA A 152 30.58 2.17 -9.00
N PHE A 153 30.37 2.26 -7.68
CA PHE A 153 29.03 2.51 -7.13
C PHE A 153 28.49 3.89 -7.52
N ALA A 154 29.30 4.95 -7.48
CA ALA A 154 28.86 6.29 -7.87
C ALA A 154 28.46 6.35 -9.35
N SER A 155 29.18 5.60 -10.21
CA SER A 155 28.86 5.47 -11.63
C SER A 155 27.59 4.66 -11.87
N PHE A 156 27.42 3.57 -11.14
CA PHE A 156 26.17 2.80 -11.10
C PHE A 156 24.98 3.66 -10.67
N ALA A 157 25.11 4.37 -9.55
CA ALA A 157 24.07 5.24 -9.02
C ALA A 157 23.69 6.34 -10.02
N ARG A 158 24.69 6.93 -10.69
CA ARG A 158 24.50 7.89 -11.78
C ARG A 158 23.71 7.30 -12.95
N LEU A 159 24.14 6.16 -13.48
CA LEU A 159 23.48 5.47 -14.62
C LEU A 159 22.01 5.15 -14.31
N CYS A 160 21.74 4.64 -13.12
CA CYS A 160 20.41 4.19 -12.74
C CYS A 160 19.49 5.35 -12.30
N LEU A 161 20.01 6.36 -11.59
CA LEU A 161 19.21 7.50 -11.13
C LEU A 161 19.07 8.61 -12.17
N GLY A 162 20.00 8.72 -13.11
CA GLY A 162 20.16 9.88 -13.98
C GLY A 162 20.64 11.12 -13.22
N SER A 163 21.44 10.94 -12.16
CA SER A 163 21.98 11.96 -11.25
C SER A 163 23.48 12.18 -11.47
N GLU A 164 24.09 13.28 -11.01
CA GLU A 164 25.53 13.54 -11.18
C GLU A 164 26.30 13.56 -9.85
N VAL A 165 27.54 13.07 -9.89
CA VAL A 165 28.50 13.16 -8.77
C VAL A 165 29.04 14.59 -8.68
N ARG A 166 28.77 15.26 -7.57
CA ARG A 166 28.88 16.72 -7.39
C ARG A 166 30.32 17.23 -7.22
N ASP A 167 31.24 16.41 -6.73
CA ASP A 167 32.63 16.79 -6.47
C ASP A 167 33.64 15.89 -7.21
N LYS A 168 33.74 16.07 -8.54
CA LYS A 168 34.72 15.36 -9.39
C LYS A 168 36.18 15.74 -9.07
N GLY A 169 36.39 16.88 -8.42
CA GLY A 169 37.72 17.40 -8.05
C GLY A 169 38.38 16.57 -6.94
N SER A 170 37.56 15.95 -6.10
CA SER A 170 37.98 15.09 -4.99
C SER A 170 38.39 13.66 -5.40
N CYS A 171 38.16 13.28 -6.66
CA CYS A 171 38.64 12.01 -7.20
C CYS A 171 40.16 12.02 -7.40
N SER A 172 40.80 10.91 -7.04
CA SER A 172 42.23 10.66 -7.27
C SER A 172 42.58 10.77 -8.75
N LYS A 173 43.85 11.11 -9.05
CA LYS A 173 44.33 11.25 -10.44
C LYS A 173 44.17 9.94 -11.22
N GLU A 174 44.20 8.82 -10.52
CA GLU A 174 44.06 7.47 -11.04
C GLU A 174 42.60 7.15 -11.39
N MET A 175 41.62 7.66 -10.63
CA MET A 175 40.21 7.35 -10.81
C MET A 175 39.48 8.28 -11.79
N ARG A 176 39.92 9.53 -11.88
CA ARG A 176 39.28 10.56 -12.72
C ARG A 176 39.13 10.17 -14.21
N PRO A 177 40.16 9.63 -14.89
CA PRO A 177 40.03 9.23 -16.30
C PRO A 177 38.98 8.13 -16.51
N LEU A 178 38.80 7.27 -15.50
CA LEU A 178 37.91 6.12 -15.54
C LEU A 178 36.44 6.57 -15.41
N LEU A 179 36.14 7.48 -14.47
CA LEU A 179 34.83 8.13 -14.33
C LEU A 179 34.46 8.95 -15.57
N GLU A 180 35.40 9.73 -16.11
CA GLU A 180 35.18 10.53 -17.33
C GLU A 180 34.90 9.64 -18.56
N SER A 181 35.58 8.50 -18.67
CA SER A 181 35.33 7.52 -19.73
C SER A 181 33.91 6.97 -19.66
N TRP A 182 33.47 6.54 -18.47
CA TRP A 182 32.13 6.02 -18.25
C TRP A 182 31.03 7.06 -18.51
N GLU A 183 31.26 8.30 -18.12
CA GLU A 183 30.35 9.41 -18.40
C GLU A 183 30.17 9.66 -19.90
N LYS A 184 31.28 9.68 -20.65
CA LYS A 184 31.23 9.83 -22.11
C LYS A 184 30.53 8.66 -22.80
N ALA A 185 30.77 7.44 -22.33
CA ALA A 185 30.14 6.24 -22.90
C ALA A 185 28.61 6.26 -22.67
N GLU A 186 28.16 6.64 -21.47
CA GLU A 186 26.74 6.82 -21.18
C GLU A 186 26.10 7.92 -22.02
N GLU A 187 26.72 9.10 -22.06
CA GLU A 187 26.17 10.23 -22.83
C GLU A 187 26.03 9.85 -24.31
N ALA A 188 27.04 9.19 -24.88
CA ALA A 188 26.98 8.69 -26.25
C ALA A 188 25.83 7.70 -26.49
N ALA A 189 25.61 6.76 -25.56
CA ALA A 189 24.56 5.76 -25.67
C ALA A 189 23.15 6.37 -25.54
N LEU A 190 22.96 7.32 -24.61
CA LEU A 190 21.64 7.90 -24.31
C LEU A 190 21.23 9.02 -25.26
N ARG A 191 22.20 9.76 -25.85
CA ARG A 191 21.94 10.92 -26.70
C ARG A 191 21.28 10.57 -28.04
N GLN A 192 21.68 9.46 -28.67
CA GLN A 192 21.11 9.07 -29.97
C GLN A 192 19.74 8.39 -29.86
N HIS A 193 19.48 7.69 -28.75
CA HIS A 193 18.25 6.91 -28.58
C HIS A 193 17.03 7.80 -28.31
N ALA A 194 17.17 8.87 -27.51
CA ALA A 194 16.05 9.71 -27.09
C ALA A 194 15.44 10.55 -28.23
N LEU A 195 16.29 11.09 -29.10
CA LEU A 195 15.87 11.88 -30.26
C LEU A 195 15.26 10.99 -31.35
N GLY A 196 15.79 9.77 -31.55
CA GLY A 196 15.25 8.81 -32.51
C GLY A 196 13.87 8.25 -32.16
N GLN A 197 13.50 8.24 -30.88
CA GLN A 197 12.22 7.71 -30.38
C GLN A 197 11.12 8.77 -30.21
N GLY A 198 11.40 10.03 -30.59
CA GLY A 198 10.44 11.15 -30.51
C GLY A 198 10.08 11.56 -29.09
N LEU A 199 10.96 11.29 -28.11
CA LEU A 199 10.69 11.52 -26.69
C LEU A 199 10.70 13.00 -26.33
N PHE A 200 11.63 13.76 -26.89
CA PHE A 200 11.72 15.20 -26.75
C PHE A 200 11.17 15.87 -28.00
N LYS A 201 10.27 16.86 -27.83
CA LYS A 201 9.79 17.74 -28.91
C LYS A 201 10.16 19.18 -28.56
N PRO A 202 11.47 19.51 -28.53
CA PRO A 202 11.95 20.80 -28.08
C PRO A 202 11.36 21.92 -28.93
N ARG A 203 10.93 22.98 -28.25
CA ARG A 203 10.43 24.20 -28.87
C ARG A 203 11.19 25.40 -28.34
N GLN A 204 12.14 25.90 -29.12
CA GLN A 204 12.88 27.10 -28.75
C GLN A 204 12.05 28.37 -28.95
N GLN A 205 12.25 29.32 -28.05
CA GLN A 205 11.65 30.64 -28.08
C GLN A 205 12.66 31.65 -27.52
N GLN A 206 12.65 32.87 -28.05
CA GLN A 206 13.41 33.96 -27.43
C GLN A 206 12.86 34.28 -26.04
N ARG A 207 13.76 34.66 -25.13
CA ARG A 207 13.37 35.11 -23.79
C ARG A 207 12.46 36.34 -23.91
N LEU A 208 11.41 36.36 -23.11
CA LEU A 208 10.40 37.43 -23.12
C LEU A 208 11.03 38.72 -22.60
N GLN A 209 11.00 39.80 -23.40
CA GLN A 209 11.60 41.10 -23.05
C GLN A 209 10.68 41.92 -22.13
N ASP A 210 9.36 41.76 -22.27
CA ASP A 210 8.32 42.41 -21.47
C ASP A 210 7.38 41.36 -20.85
N LEU A 211 7.82 40.76 -19.74
CA LEU A 211 7.10 39.67 -19.06
C LEU A 211 5.89 40.19 -18.26
N GLY A 212 4.89 40.74 -18.94
CA GLY A 212 3.60 41.04 -18.33
C GLY A 212 2.81 39.75 -18.05
N CYS A 213 2.13 39.67 -16.90
CA CYS A 213 1.12 38.64 -16.71
C CYS A 213 -0.20 39.11 -17.36
N PRO A 214 -0.79 38.37 -18.31
CA PRO A 214 -2.02 38.80 -18.97
C PRO A 214 -3.27 38.62 -18.07
N VAL A 215 -3.10 38.13 -16.84
CA VAL A 215 -4.18 37.77 -15.93
C VAL A 215 -4.12 38.63 -14.67
N GLU A 216 -5.20 39.36 -14.38
CA GLU A 216 -5.32 40.17 -13.18
C GLU A 216 -5.27 39.30 -11.89
N GLY A 217 -4.55 39.77 -10.87
CA GLY A 217 -4.34 39.06 -9.61
C GLY A 217 -3.22 38.02 -9.64
N MET A 218 -2.45 37.96 -10.74
CA MET A 218 -1.18 37.23 -10.82
C MET A 218 -0.04 38.13 -11.26
N GLU A 219 1.15 37.86 -10.72
CA GLU A 219 2.40 38.50 -11.13
C GLU A 219 3.30 37.45 -11.78
N ALA A 220 3.84 37.75 -12.96
CA ALA A 220 4.77 36.87 -13.65
C ALA A 220 6.21 37.35 -13.45
N ALA A 221 7.12 36.42 -13.22
CA ALA A 221 8.56 36.62 -13.25
C ALA A 221 9.22 35.49 -14.05
N ASP A 222 10.39 35.74 -14.62
CA ASP A 222 11.14 34.75 -15.39
C ASP A 222 12.62 34.78 -14.99
N GLY A 223 13.36 33.76 -15.44
CA GLY A 223 14.79 33.76 -15.25
C GLY A 223 15.47 32.55 -15.86
N THR A 224 16.71 32.35 -15.44
CA THR A 224 17.46 31.14 -15.74
C THR A 224 18.28 30.68 -14.56
N TYR A 225 18.48 29.38 -14.41
CA TYR A 225 19.40 28.79 -13.44
C TYR A 225 20.50 27.97 -14.16
N PRO A 226 21.75 27.98 -13.65
CA PRO A 226 22.83 27.18 -14.22
C PRO A 226 22.70 25.69 -13.86
N VAL A 227 23.06 24.82 -14.80
CA VAL A 227 23.12 23.35 -14.62
C VAL A 227 24.51 22.76 -14.94
N GLY A 228 25.54 23.60 -15.01
CA GLY A 228 26.91 23.20 -15.31
C GLY A 228 27.28 23.27 -16.80
N GLY A 229 28.59 23.24 -17.10
CA GLY A 229 29.10 23.29 -18.48
C GLY A 229 28.73 24.55 -19.27
N GLY A 230 28.44 25.66 -18.59
CA GLY A 230 27.96 26.90 -19.20
C GLY A 230 26.49 26.88 -19.62
N ILE A 231 25.76 25.79 -19.35
CA ILE A 231 24.35 25.63 -19.70
C ILE A 231 23.46 26.27 -18.63
N ARG A 232 22.44 26.98 -19.11
CA ARG A 232 21.39 27.62 -18.31
C ARG A 232 20.01 27.19 -18.81
N LEU A 233 19.12 26.90 -17.86
CA LEU A 233 17.74 26.52 -18.13
C LEU A 233 16.78 27.61 -17.69
N GLY A 234 15.73 27.83 -18.48
CA GLY A 234 14.70 28.84 -18.26
C GLY A 234 13.65 28.42 -17.25
N TYR A 235 12.99 29.40 -16.64
CA TYR A 235 11.79 29.17 -15.82
C TYR A 235 10.85 30.37 -15.88
N ILE A 236 9.58 30.13 -15.58
CA ILE A 236 8.57 31.16 -15.28
C ILE A 236 8.00 30.92 -13.89
N LEU A 237 7.83 31.99 -13.13
CA LEU A 237 7.16 32.02 -11.84
C LEU A 237 5.89 32.88 -11.94
N LEU A 238 4.74 32.29 -11.67
CA LEU A 238 3.46 32.98 -11.49
C LEU A 238 3.13 33.06 -10.01
N LYS A 239 3.12 34.27 -9.46
CA LYS A 239 2.77 34.51 -8.06
C LYS A 239 1.30 34.86 -7.96
N ASN A 240 0.55 34.10 -7.17
CA ASN A 240 -0.81 34.46 -6.80
C ASN A 240 -0.79 35.64 -5.82
N GLN A 241 -1.40 36.76 -6.20
CA GLN A 241 -1.46 37.95 -5.36
C GLN A 241 -2.62 37.92 -4.35
N LYS A 242 -3.60 37.02 -4.54
CA LYS A 242 -4.75 36.87 -3.64
C LYS A 242 -4.38 36.12 -2.36
N ASP A 243 -3.36 35.27 -2.42
CA ASP A 243 -2.89 34.46 -1.29
C ASP A 243 -1.36 34.34 -1.33
N VAL A 244 -0.70 35.19 -0.56
CA VAL A 244 0.77 35.21 -0.43
C VAL A 244 1.33 34.06 0.42
N THR A 245 0.45 33.24 1.02
CA THR A 245 0.82 32.08 1.84
C THR A 245 0.57 30.76 1.13
N ALA A 246 0.09 30.81 -0.10
CA ALA A 246 -0.22 29.65 -0.93
C ALA A 246 1.03 28.75 -1.13
N PRO A 247 0.91 27.42 -1.20
CA PRO A 247 2.01 26.56 -1.59
C PRO A 247 2.62 26.95 -2.93
N VAL A 248 3.93 26.72 -3.11
CA VAL A 248 4.56 26.84 -4.43
C VAL A 248 4.52 25.50 -5.13
N VAL A 249 3.89 25.44 -6.29
CA VAL A 249 3.96 24.29 -7.21
C VAL A 249 5.19 24.45 -8.09
N VAL A 250 6.18 23.57 -7.94
CA VAL A 250 7.33 23.45 -8.85
C VAL A 250 6.99 22.42 -9.92
N HIS A 251 6.66 22.89 -11.12
CA HIS A 251 6.08 22.12 -12.20
C HIS A 251 7.05 21.83 -13.35
N PHE A 252 7.05 20.59 -13.81
CA PHE A 252 7.79 20.10 -14.98
C PHE A 252 6.81 19.71 -16.09
N HIS A 253 6.92 20.40 -17.21
CA HIS A 253 5.96 20.33 -18.31
C HIS A 253 6.11 19.07 -19.19
N GLY A 254 5.12 18.82 -20.05
CA GLY A 254 5.12 17.70 -21.00
C GLY A 254 6.12 17.85 -22.16
N SER A 255 6.30 16.80 -22.96
CA SER A 255 7.37 16.73 -23.99
C SER A 255 7.27 17.74 -25.14
N GLY A 256 6.11 18.35 -25.37
CA GLY A 256 5.90 19.36 -26.42
C GLY A 256 5.50 20.74 -25.89
N GLU A 257 5.59 20.94 -24.58
CA GLU A 257 5.24 22.18 -23.88
C GLU A 257 6.50 23.00 -23.59
N ILE A 258 6.34 24.28 -23.22
CA ILE A 258 7.40 25.12 -22.63
C ILE A 258 6.80 25.94 -21.48
N ALA A 259 7.64 26.47 -20.58
CA ALA A 259 7.23 27.31 -19.47
C ALA A 259 6.35 28.50 -19.91
N ALA A 260 6.64 29.11 -21.06
CA ALA A 260 5.85 30.20 -21.62
C ALA A 260 4.40 29.85 -21.96
N ASP A 261 4.04 28.58 -22.14
CA ASP A 261 2.64 28.17 -22.37
C ASP A 261 1.75 28.43 -21.15
N TYR A 262 2.33 28.43 -19.95
CA TYR A 262 1.63 28.67 -18.71
C TYR A 262 1.27 30.15 -18.49
N LEU A 263 1.77 31.05 -19.35
CA LEU A 263 1.33 32.45 -19.42
C LEU A 263 0.09 32.65 -20.29
N GLN A 264 -0.34 31.66 -21.07
CA GLN A 264 -1.54 31.81 -21.91
C GLN A 264 -2.76 32.12 -21.02
N PRO A 265 -3.58 33.15 -21.34
CA PRO A 265 -4.62 33.64 -20.42
C PRO A 265 -5.53 32.54 -19.89
N GLN A 266 -5.97 31.62 -20.76
CA GLN A 266 -6.89 30.54 -20.38
C GLN A 266 -6.31 29.59 -19.33
N LEU A 267 -4.99 29.33 -19.37
CA LEU A 267 -4.32 28.45 -18.42
C LEU A 267 -3.88 29.21 -17.16
N ALA A 268 -3.34 30.42 -17.33
CA ALA A 268 -2.96 31.29 -16.21
C ALA A 268 -4.18 31.63 -15.32
N GLU A 269 -5.36 31.83 -15.90
CA GLU A 269 -6.61 32.03 -15.15
C GLU A 269 -6.96 30.84 -14.25
N LYS A 270 -6.75 29.61 -14.73
CA LYS A 270 -6.99 28.40 -13.93
C LYS A 270 -6.06 28.34 -12.73
N TYR A 271 -4.78 28.65 -12.91
CA TYR A 271 -3.80 28.68 -11.82
C TYR A 271 -4.01 29.85 -10.85
N ARG A 272 -4.47 31.02 -11.31
CA ARG A 272 -4.91 32.12 -10.44
C ARG A 272 -6.02 31.69 -9.48
N ASP A 273 -6.92 30.82 -9.95
CA ASP A 273 -8.07 30.37 -9.17
C ASP A 273 -7.73 29.18 -8.24
N LEU A 274 -6.49 28.68 -8.30
CA LEU A 274 -5.91 27.77 -7.31
C LEU A 274 -5.15 28.56 -6.23
N PRO A 275 -5.13 28.09 -4.97
CA PRO A 275 -4.31 28.69 -3.91
C PRO A 275 -2.85 28.21 -4.06
N VAL A 276 -2.19 28.58 -5.16
CA VAL A 276 -0.80 28.21 -5.45
C VAL A 276 -0.02 29.38 -6.07
N HIS A 277 1.27 29.46 -5.78
CA HIS A 277 2.23 30.02 -6.73
C HIS A 277 2.66 28.90 -7.69
N LEU A 278 3.01 29.22 -8.93
CA LEU A 278 3.44 28.23 -9.93
C LEU A 278 4.81 28.58 -10.48
N LEU A 279 5.81 27.73 -10.26
CA LEU A 279 7.13 27.80 -10.88
C LEU A 279 7.22 26.70 -11.95
N VAL A 280 7.31 27.06 -13.22
CA VAL A 280 7.47 26.12 -14.34
C VAL A 280 8.89 26.18 -14.87
N ALA A 281 9.58 25.05 -14.92
CA ALA A 281 10.96 24.95 -15.43
C ALA A 281 11.02 24.30 -16.81
N ASP A 282 11.84 24.88 -17.70
CA ASP A 282 12.14 24.32 -19.02
C ASP A 282 13.29 23.31 -18.97
N TYR A 283 13.38 22.46 -20.00
CA TYR A 283 14.51 21.57 -20.23
C TYR A 283 15.52 22.17 -21.24
N ARG A 284 16.70 21.55 -21.40
CA ARG A 284 17.66 21.93 -22.45
C ARG A 284 16.98 21.96 -23.83
N GLY A 285 17.17 23.06 -24.57
CA GLY A 285 16.55 23.26 -25.89
C GLY A 285 15.06 23.65 -25.87
N TYR A 286 14.45 23.85 -24.70
CA TYR A 286 13.06 24.31 -24.55
C TYR A 286 13.03 25.77 -24.11
N GLY A 287 12.07 26.54 -24.64
CA GLY A 287 11.96 27.96 -24.36
C GLY A 287 13.26 28.68 -24.71
N TRP A 288 13.78 29.47 -23.76
CA TRP A 288 15.08 30.15 -23.87
C TRP A 288 16.21 29.39 -23.17
N SER A 289 16.01 28.11 -22.88
CA SER A 289 17.06 27.24 -22.33
C SER A 289 18.10 26.92 -23.38
N SER A 290 19.37 26.95 -22.95
CA SER A 290 20.51 26.58 -23.79
C SER A 290 20.74 25.06 -23.83
N GLY A 291 21.61 24.62 -24.75
CA GLY A 291 21.98 23.21 -24.91
C GLY A 291 20.93 22.35 -25.62
N GLU A 292 21.19 21.05 -25.66
CA GLU A 292 20.35 20.06 -26.35
C GLU A 292 19.75 19.07 -25.35
N PRO A 293 18.47 18.66 -25.51
CA PRO A 293 17.85 17.67 -24.64
C PRO A 293 18.49 16.29 -24.81
N SER A 294 18.71 15.60 -23.69
CA SER A 294 19.27 14.24 -23.66
C SER A 294 18.76 13.50 -22.44
N LEU A 295 18.51 12.19 -22.57
CA LEU A 295 18.18 11.34 -21.43
C LEU A 295 19.28 11.30 -20.36
N ALA A 296 20.53 11.54 -20.76
CA ALA A 296 21.68 11.59 -19.84
C ALA A 296 21.67 12.82 -18.93
N THR A 297 21.04 13.91 -19.36
CA THR A 297 21.03 15.19 -18.60
C THR A 297 19.66 15.53 -18.04
N PHE A 298 18.58 14.99 -18.62
CA PHE A 298 17.20 15.35 -18.33
C PHE A 298 16.83 15.34 -16.83
N LEU A 299 17.20 14.29 -16.09
CA LEU A 299 16.90 14.19 -14.66
C LEU A 299 17.86 15.02 -13.81
N LYS A 300 19.17 14.89 -14.03
CA LYS A 300 20.18 15.62 -13.26
C LYS A 300 20.09 17.13 -13.39
N ASP A 301 19.64 17.65 -14.53
CA ASP A 301 19.47 19.10 -14.75
C ASP A 301 18.38 19.71 -13.84
N ALA A 302 17.51 18.89 -13.25
CA ALA A 302 16.51 19.34 -12.29
C ALA A 302 17.06 19.49 -10.87
N GLU A 303 18.14 18.78 -10.51
CA GLU A 303 18.70 18.87 -9.16
C GLU A 303 19.24 20.27 -8.81
N PRO A 304 19.97 20.97 -9.70
CA PRO A 304 20.40 22.36 -9.44
C PRO A 304 19.24 23.32 -9.19
N LEU A 305 18.05 23.07 -9.76
CA LEU A 305 16.87 23.88 -9.46
C LEU A 305 16.46 23.72 -8.00
N ALA A 306 16.34 22.48 -7.53
CA ALA A 306 15.96 22.18 -6.14
C ALA A 306 16.94 22.81 -5.14
N GLU A 307 18.22 22.85 -5.48
CA GLU A 307 19.26 23.48 -4.66
C GLU A 307 19.20 25.00 -4.66
N GLN A 308 18.79 25.61 -5.77
CA GLN A 308 18.69 27.07 -5.94
C GLN A 308 17.32 27.65 -5.59
N LEU A 309 16.36 26.82 -5.18
CA LEU A 309 15.06 27.30 -4.70
C LEU A 309 15.17 28.38 -3.60
N PRO A 310 16.07 28.28 -2.60
CA PRO A 310 16.24 29.33 -1.60
C PRO A 310 16.56 30.69 -2.22
N GLU A 311 17.59 30.75 -3.07
CA GLU A 311 18.04 31.98 -3.72
C GLU A 311 17.00 32.51 -4.71
N LEU A 312 16.39 31.61 -5.50
CA LEU A 312 15.36 31.96 -6.48
C LEU A 312 14.13 32.55 -5.79
N PHE A 313 13.68 31.95 -4.68
CA PHE A 313 12.52 32.44 -3.93
C PHE A 313 12.80 33.82 -3.36
N VAL A 314 13.93 34.00 -2.69
CA VAL A 314 14.34 35.30 -2.14
C VAL A 314 14.47 36.37 -3.23
N GLN A 315 15.07 36.01 -4.37
CA GLN A 315 15.20 36.91 -5.53
C GLN A 315 13.84 37.41 -6.03
N HIS A 316 12.80 36.58 -5.97
CA HIS A 316 11.46 36.92 -6.45
C HIS A 316 10.48 37.38 -5.35
N GLY A 317 11.01 37.65 -4.14
CA GLY A 317 10.24 38.20 -3.03
C GLY A 317 9.44 37.16 -2.23
N LEU A 318 9.74 35.87 -2.38
CA LEU A 318 9.20 34.79 -1.55
C LEU A 318 10.16 34.50 -0.37
N SER A 319 9.61 34.17 0.79
CA SER A 319 10.43 33.87 1.98
C SER A 319 11.10 32.49 1.88
N TRP A 320 12.29 32.35 2.47
CA TRP A 320 12.93 31.06 2.70
C TRP A 320 13.34 30.91 4.17
N PRO A 321 13.05 29.79 4.85
CA PRO A 321 12.20 28.66 4.45
C PRO A 321 10.80 29.06 3.98
N TYR A 322 10.28 28.40 2.95
CA TYR A 322 8.94 28.71 2.45
C TYR A 322 7.85 28.11 3.36
N PRO A 323 6.97 28.94 3.97
CA PRO A 323 6.03 28.46 4.98
C PRO A 323 4.79 27.77 4.41
N GLY A 324 4.40 28.08 3.17
CA GLY A 324 3.20 27.51 2.53
C GLY A 324 3.38 26.08 2.00
N GLY A 325 4.59 25.51 2.13
CA GLY A 325 4.94 24.21 1.56
C GLY A 325 5.30 24.28 0.07
N ILE A 326 5.98 23.24 -0.40
CA ILE A 326 6.40 23.11 -1.81
C ILE A 326 5.79 21.82 -2.36
N ILE A 327 5.01 21.97 -3.42
CA ILE A 327 4.39 20.88 -4.15
C ILE A 327 5.20 20.62 -5.41
N LEU A 328 5.77 19.44 -5.51
CA LEU A 328 6.46 19.03 -6.72
C LEU A 328 5.43 18.53 -7.74
N SER A 329 5.51 18.96 -8.99
CA SER A 329 4.51 18.59 -10.00
C SER A 329 5.16 18.23 -11.32
N GLY A 330 4.61 17.24 -12.02
CA GLY A 330 5.08 16.90 -13.36
C GLY A 330 3.98 16.30 -14.22
N ARG A 331 3.92 16.74 -15.49
CA ARG A 331 2.98 16.24 -16.49
C ARG A 331 3.67 15.32 -17.49
N SER A 332 3.11 14.14 -17.76
CA SER A 332 3.59 13.20 -18.77
C SER A 332 5.09 12.91 -18.59
N LEU A 333 5.94 13.34 -19.52
CA LEU A 333 7.40 13.28 -19.41
C LEU A 333 7.94 13.93 -18.11
N GLY A 334 7.39 15.08 -17.71
CA GLY A 334 7.81 15.83 -16.52
C GLY A 334 7.54 15.10 -15.20
N ALA A 335 6.64 14.11 -15.17
CA ALA A 335 6.40 13.28 -13.99
C ALA A 335 7.66 12.50 -13.58
N GLN A 336 8.53 12.14 -14.54
CA GLN A 336 9.83 11.51 -14.26
C GLN A 336 10.75 12.41 -13.44
N VAL A 337 10.72 13.72 -13.74
CA VAL A 337 11.53 14.73 -13.05
C VAL A 337 11.02 14.96 -11.65
N ALA A 338 9.69 15.08 -11.48
CA ALA A 338 9.06 15.18 -10.17
C ALA A 338 9.39 13.96 -9.28
N VAL A 339 9.18 12.74 -9.78
CA VAL A 339 9.52 11.54 -9.00
C VAL A 339 11.01 11.48 -8.66
N HIS A 340 11.89 11.89 -9.58
CA HIS A 340 13.32 11.94 -9.34
C HIS A 340 13.70 12.92 -8.22
N LEU A 341 13.22 14.15 -8.27
CA LEU A 341 13.53 15.15 -7.25
C LEU A 341 12.95 14.78 -5.87
N ALA A 342 11.77 14.16 -5.82
CA ALA A 342 11.22 13.64 -4.57
C ALA A 342 12.13 12.54 -3.95
N ALA A 343 12.75 11.70 -4.78
CA ALA A 343 13.66 10.65 -4.33
C ALA A 343 15.06 11.19 -3.93
N MET A 344 15.54 12.25 -4.58
CA MET A 344 16.84 12.87 -4.30
C MET A 344 16.79 13.83 -3.11
N PHE A 345 15.67 14.53 -2.94
CA PHE A 345 15.45 15.52 -1.89
C PHE A 345 14.21 15.21 -1.02
N PRO A 346 14.14 14.03 -0.39
CA PRO A 346 12.95 13.59 0.35
C PRO A 346 12.64 14.43 1.60
N SER A 347 13.59 15.24 2.08
CA SER A 347 13.38 16.21 3.15
C SER A 347 12.77 17.52 2.67
N LEU A 348 13.00 17.89 1.41
CA LEU A 348 12.54 19.12 0.79
C LEU A 348 11.13 18.96 0.20
N PHE A 349 10.91 17.88 -0.54
CA PHE A 349 9.64 17.62 -1.20
C PHE A 349 8.84 16.55 -0.45
N ARG A 350 7.79 17.00 0.24
CA ARG A 350 6.84 16.13 0.97
C ARG A 350 5.44 16.11 0.36
N SER A 351 5.26 16.78 -0.77
CA SER A 351 3.99 16.85 -1.50
C SER A 351 4.26 16.77 -3.00
N MET A 352 3.52 15.92 -3.72
CA MET A 352 3.73 15.69 -5.15
C MET A 352 2.42 15.53 -5.92
N ILE A 353 2.32 16.13 -7.11
CA ILE A 353 1.24 15.98 -8.09
C ILE A 353 1.81 15.36 -9.37
N LEU A 354 1.31 14.20 -9.76
CA LEU A 354 1.71 13.53 -11.00
C LEU A 354 0.53 13.53 -11.98
N ASP A 355 0.69 14.15 -13.13
CA ASP A 355 -0.36 14.35 -14.14
C ASP A 355 -0.05 13.54 -15.41
N SER A 356 -0.99 12.70 -15.87
CA SER A 356 -0.84 11.76 -16.99
C SER A 356 0.51 11.03 -16.97
N ALA A 357 0.90 10.56 -15.78
CA ALA A 357 2.26 10.14 -15.49
C ALA A 357 2.62 8.78 -16.09
N VAL A 358 3.80 8.72 -16.71
CA VAL A 358 4.37 7.46 -17.23
C VAL A 358 4.95 6.66 -16.07
N ALA A 359 4.44 5.45 -15.84
CA ALA A 359 5.01 4.52 -14.88
C ALA A 359 6.14 3.73 -15.50
N THR A 360 7.35 4.31 -15.46
CA THR A 360 8.50 3.63 -16.01
C THR A 360 9.01 2.54 -15.07
N SER A 361 9.41 1.41 -15.66
CA SER A 361 10.21 0.35 -15.03
C SER A 361 11.49 0.17 -15.83
N ALA A 362 12.57 -0.35 -15.25
CA ALA A 362 13.84 -0.35 -15.99
C ALA A 362 13.90 -1.31 -17.20
N THR A 363 12.85 -2.11 -17.45
CA THR A 363 12.86 -3.17 -18.48
C THR A 363 11.70 -3.15 -19.48
N GLY A 364 10.71 -2.26 -19.33
CA GLY A 364 9.45 -2.39 -20.07
C GLY A 364 9.09 -1.27 -21.05
N ASP A 365 9.82 -0.15 -21.07
CA ASP A 365 9.41 1.04 -21.83
C ASP A 365 10.57 1.69 -22.63
N ARG A 366 10.23 2.69 -23.46
CA ARG A 366 11.17 3.44 -24.30
C ARG A 366 12.30 4.14 -23.52
N PHE A 367 12.13 4.42 -22.23
CA PHE A 367 13.17 4.97 -21.37
C PHE A 367 14.09 3.86 -20.83
N GLY A 368 13.54 2.68 -20.52
CA GLY A 368 14.26 1.50 -20.03
C GLY A 368 15.21 0.91 -21.08
N GLU A 369 14.80 0.82 -22.34
CA GLU A 369 15.64 0.25 -23.42
C GLU A 369 16.97 0.99 -23.62
N ALA A 370 16.94 2.32 -23.63
CA ALA A 370 18.12 3.17 -23.78
C ALA A 370 19.12 2.97 -22.63
N ARG A 371 18.60 2.93 -21.39
CA ARG A 371 19.40 2.74 -20.19
C ARG A 371 19.97 1.32 -20.11
N LEU A 372 19.20 0.32 -20.53
CA LEU A 372 19.65 -1.06 -20.59
C LEU A 372 20.86 -1.23 -21.52
N ALA A 373 20.88 -0.53 -22.67
CA ALA A 373 22.02 -0.54 -23.57
C ALA A 373 23.27 0.07 -22.93
N ALA A 374 23.14 1.22 -22.25
CA ALA A 374 24.24 1.86 -21.52
C ALA A 374 24.78 0.98 -20.38
N LEU A 375 23.88 0.33 -19.62
CA LEU A 375 24.23 -0.59 -18.54
C LEU A 375 25.01 -1.81 -19.05
N LYS A 376 24.61 -2.40 -20.20
CA LYS A 376 25.33 -3.53 -20.81
C LYS A 376 26.76 -3.14 -21.22
N GLN A 377 26.94 -1.94 -21.76
CA GLN A 377 28.27 -1.44 -22.11
C GLN A 377 29.13 -1.21 -20.86
N TRP A 378 28.56 -0.63 -19.81
CA TRP A 378 29.25 -0.42 -18.53
C TRP A 378 29.69 -1.74 -17.86
N HIS A 379 28.87 -2.80 -17.92
CA HIS A 379 29.22 -4.13 -17.41
C HIS A 379 30.49 -4.69 -18.03
N LYS A 380 30.58 -4.62 -19.36
CA LYS A 380 31.75 -5.07 -20.10
C LYS A 380 33.03 -4.35 -19.65
N GLU A 381 32.92 -3.09 -19.25
CA GLU A 381 34.06 -2.29 -18.78
C GLU A 381 34.44 -2.59 -17.32
N LEU A 382 33.47 -2.96 -16.47
CA LEU A 382 33.74 -3.47 -15.12
C LEU A 382 34.45 -4.83 -15.12
N GLU A 383 34.04 -5.74 -16.01
CA GLU A 383 34.71 -7.05 -16.18
C GLU A 383 36.18 -6.87 -16.55
N VAL A 384 36.47 -5.96 -17.48
CA VAL A 384 37.85 -5.59 -17.86
C VAL A 384 38.63 -5.00 -16.68
N SER A 385 37.95 -4.34 -15.74
CA SER A 385 38.55 -3.67 -14.57
C SER A 385 38.65 -4.56 -13.32
N ASN A 386 38.20 -5.83 -13.39
CA ASN A 386 38.23 -6.82 -12.30
C ASN A 386 37.53 -6.38 -10.99
N LEU A 387 36.38 -5.69 -11.11
CA LEU A 387 35.58 -5.18 -9.99
C LEU A 387 34.34 -6.04 -9.69
N GLU A 388 34.55 -7.32 -9.35
CA GLU A 388 33.50 -8.33 -9.10
C GLU A 388 32.56 -8.04 -7.91
N VAL A 389 32.91 -7.08 -7.02
CA VAL A 389 32.14 -6.75 -5.81
C VAL A 389 30.76 -6.13 -6.08
N LEU A 390 30.52 -5.63 -7.30
CA LEU A 390 29.23 -5.01 -7.66
C LEU A 390 28.22 -5.99 -8.30
N GLN A 391 28.61 -7.23 -8.59
CA GLN A 391 27.71 -8.29 -9.09
C GLN A 391 26.43 -8.50 -8.24
N PRO A 392 26.41 -8.30 -6.91
CA PRO A 392 25.16 -8.38 -6.13
C PRO A 392 24.13 -7.30 -6.45
N LEU A 393 24.54 -6.20 -7.09
CA LEU A 393 23.63 -5.18 -7.60
C LEU A 393 23.02 -5.57 -8.95
N ASP A 394 23.40 -6.72 -9.54
CA ASP A 394 22.93 -7.11 -10.86
C ASP A 394 21.41 -7.33 -10.93
N ALA A 395 20.81 -7.70 -9.79
CA ALA A 395 19.36 -7.79 -9.64
C ALA A 395 18.69 -6.41 -9.46
N GLU A 396 19.43 -5.42 -8.95
CA GLU A 396 18.96 -4.05 -8.72
C GLU A 396 19.24 -3.11 -9.91
N LEU A 397 20.12 -3.51 -10.85
CA LEU A 397 20.34 -2.86 -12.16
C LEU A 397 19.05 -2.70 -12.97
N TRP A 398 18.10 -3.60 -12.76
CA TRP A 398 16.79 -3.63 -13.41
C TRP A 398 15.76 -2.72 -12.73
N THR A 399 16.19 -1.88 -11.78
CA THR A 399 15.31 -0.98 -11.03
C THR A 399 15.77 0.45 -11.25
N LEU A 400 14.80 1.37 -11.33
CA LEU A 400 14.89 2.84 -11.36
C LEU A 400 14.27 3.52 -12.58
N GLY A 401 13.10 3.00 -12.97
CA GLY A 401 12.04 3.87 -13.45
C GLY A 401 11.33 4.61 -12.31
N ALA A 402 10.31 5.40 -12.63
CA ALA A 402 9.51 6.14 -11.65
C ALA A 402 8.88 5.22 -10.59
N LEU A 403 8.55 3.97 -10.95
CA LEU A 403 7.96 2.99 -10.03
C LEU A 403 8.86 2.63 -8.84
N ASP A 404 10.17 2.51 -9.05
CA ASP A 404 11.08 2.16 -7.96
C ASP A 404 11.36 3.38 -7.08
N LYS A 405 11.57 4.55 -7.71
CA LYS A 405 11.83 5.82 -7.01
C LYS A 405 10.66 6.25 -6.12
N VAL A 406 9.42 6.01 -6.56
CA VAL A 406 8.24 6.39 -5.77
C VAL A 406 8.01 5.48 -4.56
N ARG A 407 8.60 4.27 -4.50
CA ARG A 407 8.40 3.33 -3.36
C ARG A 407 8.77 3.92 -2.02
N ALA A 408 9.81 4.74 -1.93
CA ALA A 408 10.20 5.41 -0.69
C ALA A 408 9.39 6.67 -0.39
N PHE A 409 8.64 7.19 -1.37
CA PHE A 409 7.91 8.44 -1.19
C PHE A 409 6.74 8.23 -0.22
N ASN A 410 6.84 8.85 0.94
CA ASN A 410 5.87 8.75 2.02
C ASN A 410 5.07 10.04 2.29
N GLY A 411 5.29 11.08 1.47
CA GLY A 411 4.61 12.38 1.55
C GLY A 411 3.21 12.38 0.93
N GLN A 412 2.56 13.55 0.89
CA GLN A 412 1.27 13.71 0.21
C GLN A 412 1.41 13.50 -1.30
N LEU A 413 0.56 12.67 -1.90
CA LEU A 413 0.64 12.33 -3.32
C LEU A 413 -0.75 12.47 -3.97
N LEU A 414 -0.83 13.22 -5.07
CA LEU A 414 -1.99 13.24 -5.95
C LEU A 414 -1.56 12.75 -7.33
N LEU A 415 -2.31 11.79 -7.89
CA LEU A 415 -2.20 11.41 -9.28
C LEU A 415 -3.47 11.80 -10.03
N LEU A 416 -3.29 12.39 -11.21
CA LEU A 416 -4.34 12.83 -12.10
C LEU A 416 -4.14 12.11 -13.44
N HIS A 417 -5.19 11.47 -13.95
CA HIS A 417 -5.11 10.78 -15.23
C HIS A 417 -6.46 10.76 -15.94
N GLY A 418 -6.45 10.86 -17.27
CA GLY A 418 -7.64 10.68 -18.09
C GLY A 418 -7.91 9.20 -18.39
N LEU A 419 -9.16 8.74 -18.31
CA LEU A 419 -9.53 7.36 -18.64
C LEU A 419 -9.49 7.05 -20.15
N ALA A 420 -9.52 8.09 -20.99
CA ALA A 420 -9.39 7.99 -22.46
C ALA A 420 -7.99 8.41 -22.93
N ASP A 421 -6.97 8.30 -22.08
CA ASP A 421 -5.58 8.59 -22.44
C ASP A 421 -5.00 7.47 -23.32
N GLU A 422 -4.98 7.71 -24.63
CA GLU A 422 -4.44 6.77 -25.62
C GLU A 422 -2.91 6.86 -25.76
N LEU A 423 -2.26 7.88 -25.17
CA LEU A 423 -0.81 8.07 -25.30
C LEU A 423 -0.06 7.42 -24.12
N VAL A 424 -0.57 7.61 -22.92
CA VAL A 424 -0.03 7.05 -21.68
C VAL A 424 -1.17 6.33 -20.97
N PRO A 425 -1.15 5.00 -20.85
CA PRO A 425 -2.21 4.27 -20.15
C PRO A 425 -2.32 4.69 -18.68
N TYR A 426 -3.55 4.90 -18.20
CA TYR A 426 -3.82 5.40 -16.85
C TYR A 426 -3.41 4.41 -15.75
N GLU A 427 -3.33 3.12 -16.07
CA GLU A 427 -2.84 2.05 -15.21
C GLU A 427 -1.41 2.32 -14.73
N GLY A 428 -0.65 3.13 -15.47
CA GLY A 428 0.65 3.62 -15.01
C GLY A 428 0.51 4.48 -13.74
N SER A 429 -0.44 5.42 -13.72
CA SER A 429 -0.70 6.20 -12.51
C SER A 429 -1.25 5.34 -11.36
N GLU A 430 -2.07 4.33 -11.64
CA GLU A 430 -2.46 3.37 -10.60
C GLU A 430 -1.27 2.57 -10.06
N SER A 431 -0.32 2.20 -10.92
CA SER A 431 0.90 1.50 -10.53
C SER A 431 1.81 2.38 -9.66
N LEU A 432 1.98 3.66 -10.02
CA LEU A 432 2.71 4.64 -9.22
C LEU A 432 2.03 4.86 -7.86
N HIS A 433 0.70 4.94 -7.86
CA HIS A 433 -0.09 5.02 -6.64
C HIS A 433 0.13 3.80 -5.75
N ALA A 434 0.00 2.59 -6.30
CA ALA A 434 0.17 1.34 -5.57
C ALA A 434 1.59 1.21 -4.99
N ALA A 435 2.61 1.56 -5.78
CA ALA A 435 4.01 1.46 -5.39
C ALA A 435 4.41 2.44 -4.27
N ALA A 436 3.83 3.64 -4.21
CA ALA A 436 4.23 4.66 -3.25
C ALA A 436 3.99 4.24 -1.78
N ALA A 437 4.99 4.40 -0.90
CA ALA A 437 4.84 4.20 0.55
C ALA A 437 3.94 5.24 1.25
N SER A 438 3.50 6.25 0.52
CA SER A 438 2.59 7.28 1.01
C SER A 438 1.31 6.68 1.58
N ARG A 439 0.93 7.17 2.77
CA ARG A 439 -0.38 6.93 3.38
C ARG A 439 -1.40 8.02 3.05
N GLN A 440 -0.94 9.10 2.41
CA GLN A 440 -1.73 10.27 2.04
C GLN A 440 -1.68 10.42 0.52
N LYS A 441 -2.15 9.38 -0.18
CA LYS A 441 -2.14 9.30 -1.64
C LYS A 441 -3.57 9.23 -2.19
N GLU A 442 -3.78 9.87 -3.33
CA GLU A 442 -5.04 9.92 -4.05
C GLU A 442 -4.77 9.72 -5.54
N VAL A 443 -5.67 8.99 -6.23
CA VAL A 443 -5.73 8.94 -7.69
C VAL A 443 -7.09 9.48 -8.11
N VAL A 444 -7.09 10.42 -9.04
CA VAL A 444 -8.28 10.96 -9.67
C VAL A 444 -8.23 10.60 -11.15
N LEU A 445 -9.10 9.65 -11.52
CA LEU A 445 -9.31 9.23 -12.90
C LEU A 445 -10.46 10.04 -13.50
N VAL A 446 -10.15 10.86 -14.49
CA VAL A 446 -11.12 11.77 -15.13
C VAL A 446 -11.76 11.05 -16.31
N LYS A 447 -13.06 10.82 -16.22
CA LYS A 447 -13.84 10.16 -17.27
C LYS A 447 -13.82 11.00 -18.56
N ASP A 448 -13.73 10.33 -19.70
CA ASP A 448 -13.72 10.92 -21.05
C ASP A 448 -12.53 11.87 -21.36
N ALA A 449 -11.64 12.10 -20.39
CA ALA A 449 -10.42 12.85 -20.61
C ALA A 449 -9.33 11.97 -21.23
N GLY A 450 -8.64 12.51 -22.23
CA GLY A 450 -7.40 11.96 -22.79
C GLY A 450 -6.18 12.83 -22.46
N HIS A 451 -5.02 12.44 -22.99
CA HIS A 451 -3.71 13.00 -22.60
C HIS A 451 -3.60 14.52 -22.64
N ASN A 452 -4.18 15.12 -23.69
CA ASN A 452 -3.97 16.52 -24.02
C ASN A 452 -5.15 17.43 -23.62
N ASN A 453 -6.29 16.85 -23.21
CA ASN A 453 -7.50 17.61 -22.91
C ASN A 453 -7.96 17.50 -21.44
N ILE A 454 -7.23 16.79 -20.57
CA ILE A 454 -7.62 16.62 -19.15
C ILE A 454 -7.86 17.96 -18.43
N GLY A 455 -7.11 19.01 -18.76
CA GLY A 455 -7.29 20.37 -18.23
C GLY A 455 -8.61 21.05 -18.63
N GLN A 456 -9.43 20.45 -19.50
CA GLN A 456 -10.76 20.96 -19.85
C GLN A 456 -11.84 20.52 -18.84
N TYR A 457 -11.54 19.51 -18.01
CA TYR A 457 -12.48 18.91 -17.08
C TYR A 457 -12.39 19.57 -15.70
N GLN A 458 -13.53 19.80 -15.06
CA GLN A 458 -13.57 20.46 -13.75
C GLN A 458 -13.01 19.58 -12.63
N ASP A 459 -13.19 18.27 -12.73
CA ASP A 459 -12.68 17.31 -11.73
C ASP A 459 -11.17 17.40 -11.55
N TYR A 460 -10.43 17.64 -12.64
CA TYR A 460 -8.99 17.89 -12.64
C TYR A 460 -8.64 19.10 -11.76
N TRP A 461 -9.27 20.25 -12.01
CA TRP A 461 -8.99 21.49 -11.28
C TRP A 461 -9.50 21.43 -9.83
N HIS A 462 -10.62 20.76 -9.58
CA HIS A 462 -11.11 20.51 -8.23
C HIS A 462 -10.15 19.64 -7.41
N ALA A 463 -9.57 18.61 -8.01
CA ALA A 463 -8.57 17.78 -7.35
C ALA A 463 -7.30 18.58 -7.02
N MET A 464 -6.77 19.34 -7.97
CA MET A 464 -5.62 20.23 -7.73
C MET A 464 -5.90 21.24 -6.61
N ARG A 465 -7.08 21.86 -6.59
CA ARG A 465 -7.48 22.82 -5.57
C ARG A 465 -7.56 22.18 -4.18
N ARG A 466 -8.23 21.03 -4.07
CA ARG A 466 -8.35 20.29 -2.80
C ARG A 466 -6.97 19.91 -2.27
N PHE A 467 -6.09 19.43 -3.15
CA PHE A 467 -4.74 19.04 -2.76
C PHE A 467 -3.88 20.23 -2.32
N ALA A 468 -3.91 21.35 -3.06
CA ALA A 468 -3.20 22.57 -2.69
C ALA A 468 -3.64 23.10 -1.32
N LEU A 469 -4.96 23.16 -1.06
CA LEU A 469 -5.51 23.54 0.25
C LEU A 469 -5.07 22.58 1.35
N LYS A 470 -5.06 21.27 1.08
CA LYS A 470 -4.62 20.26 2.03
C LYS A 470 -3.15 20.45 2.42
N VAL A 471 -2.28 20.76 1.46
CA VAL A 471 -0.86 21.05 1.72
C VAL A 471 -0.70 22.35 2.52
N GLN A 472 -1.42 23.41 2.14
CA GLN A 472 -1.38 24.69 2.82
C GLN A 472 -1.83 24.59 4.29
N LEU A 473 -2.81 23.73 4.58
CA LEU A 473 -3.38 23.53 5.92
C LEU A 473 -2.64 22.49 6.77
N ASP A 474 -1.69 21.74 6.19
CA ASP A 474 -0.99 20.67 6.90
C ASP A 474 0.19 21.22 7.71
N SER A 475 -0.07 21.52 8.99
CA SER A 475 0.94 21.97 9.94
C SER A 475 1.99 20.91 10.31
N THR A 476 1.84 19.66 9.83
CA THR A 476 2.80 18.56 10.07
C THR A 476 3.82 18.43 8.94
N LEU A 477 3.57 19.07 7.79
CA LEU A 477 4.59 19.23 6.77
C LEU A 477 5.68 20.15 7.34
N PRO A 478 6.96 19.76 7.25
CA PRO A 478 8.03 20.64 7.71
C PRO A 478 7.96 21.94 6.92
N SER A 479 7.80 23.08 7.61
CA SER A 479 8.42 24.32 7.12
C SER A 479 9.90 23.97 6.90
N VAL A 480 10.41 24.15 5.69
CA VAL A 480 11.72 23.62 5.27
C VAL A 480 12.87 24.32 6.02
N GLY A 481 13.05 24.00 7.30
CA GLY A 481 14.06 24.59 8.20
C GLY A 481 13.60 24.72 9.65
N GLY A 482 14.04 23.78 10.51
CA GLY A 482 14.18 23.98 11.96
C GLY A 482 12.93 23.78 12.83
N ALA A 483 13.16 23.30 14.06
CA ALA A 483 12.16 22.96 15.06
C ALA A 483 11.19 24.12 15.34
N VAL A 484 9.88 23.84 15.29
CA VAL A 484 8.82 24.79 15.61
C VAL A 484 8.91 25.14 17.10
N GLU A 485 9.43 26.33 17.41
CA GLU A 485 9.01 27.02 18.62
C GLU A 485 7.50 27.26 18.50
N HIS A 486 6.73 26.70 19.41
CA HIS A 486 5.28 26.88 19.41
C HIS A 486 4.97 28.38 19.40
N LEU A 487 4.12 28.87 18.50
CA LEU A 487 3.85 30.30 18.37
C LEU A 487 2.51 30.68 18.99
N CYS A 488 2.43 31.88 19.54
CA CYS A 488 1.23 32.40 20.17
C CYS A 488 0.16 32.67 19.11
N ALA A 489 -1.04 32.10 19.31
CA ALA A 489 -2.17 32.26 18.40
C ALA A 489 -2.72 33.70 18.26
N VAL A 490 -2.16 34.68 18.98
CA VAL A 490 -2.52 36.09 18.89
C VAL A 490 -1.42 36.92 18.24
N CYS A 491 -0.19 36.79 18.72
CA CYS A 491 0.92 37.66 18.30
C CYS A 491 2.02 36.96 17.51
N ALA A 492 1.89 35.65 17.28
CA ALA A 492 2.86 34.82 16.57
C ALA A 492 4.30 34.82 17.14
N LYS A 493 4.50 35.29 18.39
CA LYS A 493 5.78 35.16 19.13
C LYS A 493 5.90 33.78 19.78
N PRO A 494 7.11 33.31 20.14
CA PRO A 494 7.30 32.05 20.85
C PRO A 494 6.40 31.96 22.10
N ALA A 495 5.73 30.82 22.23
CA ALA A 495 4.71 30.52 23.20
C ALA A 495 5.21 29.45 24.16
N THR A 496 4.98 29.70 25.45
CA THR A 496 5.50 28.87 26.53
C THR A 496 4.45 27.95 27.12
N PHE A 497 3.16 28.13 26.79
CA PHE A 497 2.10 27.28 27.31
C PHE A 497 0.88 27.18 26.36
N LYS A 498 0.10 26.12 26.53
CA LYS A 498 -1.04 25.76 25.68
C LYS A 498 -2.38 25.86 26.43
N CYS A 499 -3.47 25.93 25.67
CA CYS A 499 -4.84 25.94 26.18
C CYS A 499 -5.10 24.72 27.08
N GLY A 500 -5.44 24.96 28.35
CA GLY A 500 -5.66 23.89 29.33
C GLY A 500 -6.75 22.88 28.95
N ARG A 501 -7.73 23.28 28.11
CA ARG A 501 -8.89 22.45 27.75
C ARG A 501 -8.69 21.60 26.50
N CYS A 502 -8.28 22.17 25.37
CA CYS A 502 -8.09 21.41 24.12
C CYS A 502 -6.65 20.97 23.88
N GLN A 503 -5.66 21.60 24.54
CA GLN A 503 -4.22 21.37 24.37
C GLN A 503 -3.69 21.60 22.93
N LYS A 504 -4.49 22.16 22.02
CA LYS A 504 -4.17 22.34 20.58
C LYS A 504 -3.68 23.74 20.20
N VAL A 505 -3.87 24.74 21.05
CA VAL A 505 -3.55 26.15 20.76
C VAL A 505 -2.56 26.71 21.79
N TRP A 506 -1.56 27.45 21.33
CA TRP A 506 -0.43 27.96 22.12
C TRP A 506 -0.50 29.47 22.35
N TYR A 507 -0.03 29.93 23.52
CA TYR A 507 -0.02 31.33 23.93
C TYR A 507 1.31 31.73 24.58
N CYS A 508 1.77 32.94 24.31
CA CYS A 508 2.93 33.50 25.00
C CYS A 508 2.58 34.12 26.36
N SER A 509 1.31 34.45 26.61
CA SER A 509 0.84 35.07 27.86
C SER A 509 -0.64 34.76 28.14
N ARG A 510 -1.05 34.78 29.41
CA ARG A 510 -2.46 34.55 29.80
C ARG A 510 -3.38 35.64 29.26
N ALA A 511 -2.84 36.84 29.03
CA ALA A 511 -3.56 37.95 28.40
C ALA A 511 -3.97 37.58 26.96
N HIS A 512 -3.05 37.05 26.14
CA HIS A 512 -3.36 36.59 24.78
C HIS A 512 -4.26 35.36 24.76
N GLN A 513 -4.15 34.47 25.75
CA GLN A 513 -5.14 33.41 25.90
C GLN A 513 -6.54 33.99 26.13
N ALA A 514 -6.70 34.95 27.06
CA ALA A 514 -8.00 35.55 27.36
C ALA A 514 -8.57 36.35 26.17
N GLU A 515 -7.71 37.00 25.40
CA GLU A 515 -8.07 37.70 24.17
C GLU A 515 -8.59 36.73 23.10
N HIS A 516 -7.81 35.70 22.78
CA HIS A 516 -8.20 34.68 21.80
C HIS A 516 -9.37 33.82 22.27
N TRP A 517 -9.54 33.65 23.60
CA TRP A 517 -10.61 32.84 24.18
C TRP A 517 -12.01 33.30 23.76
N LYS A 518 -12.19 34.59 23.45
CA LYS A 518 -13.45 35.14 22.93
C LYS A 518 -13.92 34.40 21.67
N VAL A 519 -12.98 33.92 20.85
CA VAL A 519 -13.21 33.21 19.59
C VAL A 519 -12.97 31.71 19.73
N HIS A 520 -11.83 31.32 20.32
CA HIS A 520 -11.41 29.92 20.47
C HIS A 520 -12.38 29.06 21.29
N LYS A 521 -13.11 29.63 22.25
CA LYS A 521 -14.07 28.88 23.07
C LYS A 521 -15.14 28.15 22.25
N LYS A 522 -15.43 28.61 21.02
CA LYS A 522 -16.41 28.01 20.12
C LYS A 522 -15.90 26.72 19.45
N THR A 523 -14.59 26.57 19.34
CA THR A 523 -13.91 25.46 18.62
C THR A 523 -13.03 24.61 19.54
N CYS A 524 -13.02 24.89 20.84
CA CYS A 524 -12.20 24.22 21.84
C CYS A 524 -12.83 22.87 22.29
N ASN A 525 -12.41 21.75 21.68
CA ASN A 525 -12.85 20.40 22.02
C ASN A 525 -11.69 19.52 22.57
N PRO A 526 -11.81 18.89 23.77
CA PRO A 526 -10.92 17.80 24.18
C PRO A 526 -11.13 16.60 23.25
N GLY A 527 -10.08 16.14 22.58
CA GLY A 527 -10.20 15.21 21.44
C GLY A 527 -10.77 13.83 21.80
N GLU A 528 -11.66 13.32 20.94
CA GLU A 528 -11.80 11.89 20.70
C GLU A 528 -10.67 11.45 19.76
N ASP A 529 -9.96 10.39 20.11
CA ASP A 529 -8.77 9.90 19.42
C ASP A 529 -9.12 9.36 18.02
N ALA A 530 -8.46 9.91 17.00
CA ALA A 530 -8.52 9.39 15.64
C ALA A 530 -7.84 8.03 15.55
N VAL A 531 -8.60 6.99 15.22
CA VAL A 531 -8.11 5.64 14.95
C VAL A 531 -7.25 5.66 13.67
N CYS A 532 -5.98 5.30 13.82
CA CYS A 532 -5.02 5.15 12.73
C CYS A 532 -5.32 3.87 11.92
N VAL A 533 -5.76 4.01 10.67
CA VAL A 533 -5.94 2.86 9.76
C VAL A 533 -4.57 2.44 9.23
N LYS A 534 -4.13 1.22 9.60
CA LYS A 534 -2.92 0.57 9.10
C LYS A 534 -3.17 0.05 7.67
N VAL A 535 -2.30 0.38 6.72
CA VAL A 535 -2.31 -0.24 5.38
C VAL A 535 -1.80 -1.67 5.51
N VAL A 536 -2.65 -2.63 5.17
CA VAL A 536 -2.37 -4.08 5.21
C VAL A 536 -1.87 -4.50 3.83
N LYS A 537 -0.85 -5.38 3.76
CA LYS A 537 -0.40 -6.01 2.49
C LYS A 537 -1.59 -6.68 1.81
N GLU A 538 -1.65 -6.70 0.48
CA GLU A 538 -2.65 -7.46 -0.28
C GLU A 538 -1.98 -8.70 -0.90
N GLY A 539 -2.55 -9.88 -0.66
CA GLY A 539 -2.16 -11.15 -1.30
C GLY A 539 -3.06 -11.42 -2.50
N ASN A 540 -2.81 -12.46 -3.30
CA ASN A 540 -3.78 -12.82 -4.35
C ASN A 540 -4.95 -13.54 -3.69
N ALA A 541 -6.14 -13.29 -4.21
CA ALA A 541 -7.33 -14.03 -3.82
C ALA A 541 -8.19 -14.19 -5.07
N SER A 542 -8.66 -15.41 -5.33
CA SER A 542 -9.72 -15.68 -6.29
C SER A 542 -10.94 -16.23 -5.57
N LEU A 543 -12.13 -15.98 -6.11
CA LEU A 543 -13.38 -16.40 -5.52
C LEU A 543 -14.08 -17.41 -6.42
N ILE A 544 -14.59 -18.49 -5.83
CA ILE A 544 -15.49 -19.46 -6.46
C ILE A 544 -16.80 -19.53 -5.67
N ALA A 545 -17.89 -19.86 -6.37
CA ALA A 545 -19.20 -20.06 -5.78
C ALA A 545 -19.52 -21.56 -5.68
N ILE A 546 -20.01 -22.00 -4.51
CA ILE A 546 -20.60 -23.33 -4.35
C ILE A 546 -22.10 -23.18 -4.13
N VAL A 547 -22.89 -23.86 -4.98
CA VAL A 547 -24.35 -23.91 -4.88
C VAL A 547 -24.76 -25.34 -4.58
N CYS A 548 -25.54 -25.52 -3.51
CA CYS A 548 -26.10 -26.81 -3.13
C CYS A 548 -27.63 -26.73 -3.18
N ALA A 549 -28.27 -27.64 -3.90
CA ALA A 549 -29.73 -27.61 -4.10
C ALA A 549 -30.35 -29.01 -3.96
N GLU A 550 -31.48 -29.09 -3.29
CA GLU A 550 -32.32 -30.29 -3.23
C GLU A 550 -33.67 -29.91 -3.82
N PHE A 551 -34.20 -30.72 -4.73
CA PHE A 551 -35.48 -30.49 -5.40
C PHE A 551 -36.44 -31.63 -5.06
N CYS A 552 -37.52 -31.30 -4.36
CA CYS A 552 -38.54 -32.27 -3.98
C CYS A 552 -39.93 -31.77 -4.39
N GLY A 553 -40.46 -32.22 -5.53
CA GLY A 553 -41.88 -32.13 -5.93
C GLY A 553 -42.63 -30.79 -5.86
N CYS A 554 -41.98 -29.62 -5.73
CA CYS A 554 -42.67 -28.33 -5.60
C CYS A 554 -42.15 -27.24 -6.56
N ASP A 555 -43.07 -26.58 -7.27
CA ASP A 555 -42.83 -25.68 -8.41
C ASP A 555 -42.12 -24.34 -8.07
N GLY A 556 -41.68 -24.12 -6.84
CA GLY A 556 -41.03 -22.86 -6.43
C GLY A 556 -39.50 -22.92 -6.31
N GLU A 557 -38.92 -24.11 -6.17
CA GLU A 557 -37.48 -24.26 -5.90
C GLU A 557 -36.62 -24.06 -7.15
N LEU A 558 -37.16 -24.39 -8.32
CA LEU A 558 -36.45 -24.33 -9.58
C LEU A 558 -36.29 -22.89 -10.10
N ASP A 559 -37.32 -22.05 -9.97
CA ASP A 559 -37.23 -20.64 -10.34
C ASP A 559 -36.26 -19.88 -9.42
N ALA A 560 -36.32 -20.16 -8.12
CA ALA A 560 -35.38 -19.63 -7.14
C ALA A 560 -33.93 -20.06 -7.44
N PHE A 561 -33.74 -21.31 -7.86
CA PHE A 561 -32.46 -21.82 -8.32
C PHE A 561 -31.99 -21.12 -9.61
N SER A 562 -32.86 -20.95 -10.60
CA SER A 562 -32.55 -20.25 -11.85
C SER A 562 -32.10 -18.82 -11.59
N ALA A 563 -32.82 -18.07 -10.75
CA ALA A 563 -32.45 -16.70 -10.39
C ALA A 563 -31.09 -16.62 -9.68
N THR A 564 -30.78 -17.61 -8.85
CA THR A 564 -29.48 -17.73 -8.17
C THR A 564 -28.35 -17.95 -9.18
N LEU A 565 -28.57 -18.85 -10.15
CA LEU A 565 -27.59 -19.11 -11.20
C LEU A 565 -27.36 -17.88 -12.07
N ASP A 566 -28.44 -17.18 -12.44
CA ASP A 566 -28.38 -15.96 -13.24
C ASP A 566 -27.53 -14.91 -12.55
N ALA A 567 -27.86 -14.57 -11.29
CA ALA A 567 -27.14 -13.58 -10.50
C ALA A 567 -25.65 -13.91 -10.27
N ALA A 568 -25.32 -15.19 -10.07
CA ALA A 568 -23.94 -15.64 -9.91
C ALA A 568 -23.17 -15.64 -11.24
N SER A 569 -23.83 -15.98 -12.35
CA SER A 569 -23.22 -16.00 -13.69
C SER A 569 -22.91 -14.60 -14.23
N GLU A 570 -23.55 -13.56 -13.71
CA GLU A 570 -23.29 -12.16 -14.08
C GLU A 570 -22.05 -11.56 -13.41
N GLN A 571 -21.38 -12.30 -12.52
CA GLN A 571 -20.21 -11.80 -11.79
C GLN A 571 -18.93 -11.89 -12.63
N GLU A 572 -18.41 -10.73 -13.06
CA GLU A 572 -17.26 -10.65 -13.97
C GLU A 572 -15.96 -11.24 -13.41
N GLU A 573 -15.75 -11.18 -12.08
CA GLU A 573 -14.52 -11.64 -11.42
C GLU A 573 -14.66 -13.02 -10.73
N LEU A 574 -15.79 -13.71 -10.93
CA LEU A 574 -16.00 -15.04 -10.38
C LEU A 574 -15.22 -16.07 -11.20
N ARG A 575 -14.33 -16.81 -10.52
CA ARG A 575 -13.44 -17.77 -11.18
C ARG A 575 -14.14 -19.04 -11.63
N GLY A 576 -15.24 -19.41 -10.97
CA GLY A 576 -16.04 -20.57 -11.33
C GLY A 576 -17.22 -20.80 -10.39
N MET A 577 -18.19 -21.56 -10.90
CA MET A 577 -19.39 -22.01 -10.20
C MET A 577 -19.40 -23.54 -10.12
N TYR A 578 -19.53 -24.06 -8.91
CA TYR A 578 -19.54 -25.50 -8.63
C TYR A 578 -20.85 -25.88 -7.96
N ILE A 579 -21.58 -26.77 -8.60
CA ILE A 579 -22.98 -27.05 -8.25
C ILE A 579 -23.11 -28.52 -7.87
N SER A 580 -23.70 -28.80 -6.72
CA SER A 580 -24.10 -30.17 -6.36
C SER A 580 -25.58 -30.19 -6.00
N TRP A 581 -26.31 -31.16 -6.56
CA TRP A 581 -27.76 -31.20 -6.37
C TRP A 581 -28.35 -32.61 -6.32
N TYR A 582 -29.58 -32.70 -5.83
CA TYR A 582 -30.39 -33.91 -5.79
C TYR A 582 -31.82 -33.60 -6.29
N ALA A 583 -32.41 -34.49 -7.08
CA ALA A 583 -33.84 -34.47 -7.40
C ALA A 583 -34.49 -35.81 -7.07
N ASP A 584 -35.75 -35.75 -6.64
CA ASP A 584 -36.55 -36.94 -6.30
C ASP A 584 -37.24 -37.59 -7.53
N SER A 585 -37.22 -36.94 -8.70
CA SER A 585 -37.72 -37.48 -9.96
C SER A 585 -36.77 -37.26 -11.15
N GLU A 586 -36.90 -38.11 -12.18
CA GLU A 586 -36.11 -38.02 -13.42
C GLU A 586 -36.51 -36.82 -14.28
N GLU A 587 -37.78 -36.40 -14.22
CA GLU A 587 -38.28 -35.21 -14.89
C GLU A 587 -37.60 -33.94 -14.34
N LEU A 588 -37.58 -33.79 -13.01
CA LEU A 588 -36.91 -32.67 -12.34
C LEU A 588 -35.40 -32.68 -12.61
N SER A 589 -34.79 -33.86 -12.61
CA SER A 589 -33.37 -34.02 -12.95
C SER A 589 -33.03 -33.50 -14.35
N THR A 590 -33.88 -33.81 -15.32
CA THR A 590 -33.76 -33.32 -16.70
C THR A 590 -33.94 -31.81 -16.77
N GLU A 591 -34.87 -31.25 -16.01
CA GLU A 591 -35.17 -29.81 -16.00
C GLU A 591 -34.02 -28.99 -15.40
N VAL A 592 -33.45 -29.43 -14.27
CA VAL A 592 -32.26 -28.81 -13.66
C VAL A 592 -31.08 -28.85 -14.63
N SER A 593 -30.85 -30.00 -15.27
CA SER A 593 -29.79 -30.16 -16.28
C SER A 593 -29.97 -29.23 -17.48
N SER A 594 -31.21 -29.02 -17.94
CA SER A 594 -31.55 -28.07 -19.00
C SER A 594 -31.20 -26.63 -18.60
N LYS A 595 -31.56 -26.19 -17.38
CA LYS A 595 -31.23 -24.85 -16.87
C LYS A 595 -29.71 -24.63 -16.76
N LEU A 596 -28.97 -25.63 -16.27
CA LEU A 596 -27.51 -25.58 -16.21
C LEU A 596 -26.89 -25.43 -17.61
N GLY A 597 -27.43 -26.13 -18.60
CA GLY A 597 -27.03 -25.99 -20.01
C GLY A 597 -27.26 -24.57 -20.54
N GLN A 598 -28.43 -23.99 -20.28
CA GLN A 598 -28.75 -22.63 -20.70
C GLN A 598 -27.78 -21.59 -20.13
N VAL A 599 -27.36 -21.73 -18.87
CA VAL A 599 -26.37 -20.82 -18.25
C VAL A 599 -24.98 -21.03 -18.86
N ARG A 600 -24.59 -22.28 -19.13
CA ARG A 600 -23.29 -22.62 -19.74
C ARG A 600 -23.16 -22.07 -21.17
N ASP A 601 -24.25 -21.99 -21.91
CA ASP A 601 -24.26 -21.56 -23.30
C ASP A 601 -24.37 -20.02 -23.47
N ARG A 602 -24.46 -19.27 -22.36
CA ARG A 602 -24.45 -17.79 -22.38
C ARG A 602 -23.06 -17.24 -22.69
N PRO A 603 -22.97 -16.00 -23.20
CA PRO A 603 -21.70 -15.32 -23.46
C PRO A 603 -20.90 -14.92 -22.20
N SER A 604 -21.43 -15.17 -20.99
CA SER A 604 -20.71 -14.90 -19.74
C SER A 604 -19.52 -15.86 -19.57
N LYS A 605 -18.40 -15.35 -19.05
CA LYS A 605 -17.10 -16.03 -18.99
C LYS A 605 -16.90 -16.92 -17.75
N VAL A 606 -17.91 -17.10 -16.88
CA VAL A 606 -17.75 -17.87 -15.64
C VAL A 606 -17.81 -19.39 -15.92
N PRO A 607 -16.74 -20.16 -15.68
CA PRO A 607 -16.75 -21.61 -15.82
C PRO A 607 -17.75 -22.28 -14.87
N LEU A 608 -18.57 -23.20 -15.38
CA LEU A 608 -19.57 -23.93 -14.59
C LEU A 608 -19.28 -25.43 -14.59
N SER A 609 -19.27 -26.03 -13.41
CA SER A 609 -19.15 -27.49 -13.19
C SER A 609 -20.27 -27.96 -12.27
N SER A 610 -20.82 -29.15 -12.52
CA SER A 610 -21.94 -29.68 -11.75
C SER A 610 -21.84 -31.18 -11.47
N SER A 611 -22.47 -31.64 -10.39
CA SER A 611 -22.57 -33.04 -9.99
C SER A 611 -23.93 -33.34 -9.36
N GLU A 612 -24.61 -34.34 -9.90
CA GLU A 612 -25.90 -34.84 -9.38
C GLU A 612 -25.67 -36.01 -8.40
N SER A 613 -26.40 -36.01 -7.29
CA SER A 613 -26.49 -37.14 -6.36
C SER A 613 -27.69 -38.00 -6.69
N LYS A 614 -27.55 -39.34 -6.59
CA LYS A 614 -28.65 -40.29 -6.83
C LYS A 614 -29.61 -40.45 -5.65
N HIS A 615 -29.19 -40.00 -4.47
CA HIS A 615 -29.95 -40.12 -3.23
C HIS A 615 -29.86 -38.80 -2.47
N GLN A 616 -30.85 -38.52 -1.62
CA GLN A 616 -30.81 -37.34 -0.75
C GLN A 616 -29.60 -37.45 0.19
N ILE A 617 -28.76 -36.43 0.19
CA ILE A 617 -27.56 -36.34 1.02
C ILE A 617 -27.56 -35.02 1.77
N SER A 618 -26.75 -34.91 2.81
CA SER A 618 -26.67 -33.67 3.59
C SER A 618 -25.98 -32.51 2.83
N PHE A 619 -26.21 -31.28 3.27
CA PHE A 619 -25.56 -30.08 2.71
C PHE A 619 -24.02 -30.22 2.62
N PHE A 620 -23.34 -30.71 3.66
CA PHE A 620 -21.88 -30.83 3.63
C PHE A 620 -21.39 -32.01 2.78
N GLU A 621 -22.24 -33.00 2.50
CA GLU A 621 -21.95 -34.01 1.47
C GLU A 621 -22.08 -33.42 0.07
N HIS A 622 -23.08 -32.56 -0.18
CA HIS A 622 -23.16 -31.77 -1.41
C HIS A 622 -21.92 -30.85 -1.58
N VAL A 623 -21.47 -30.17 -0.52
CA VAL A 623 -20.24 -29.36 -0.55
C VAL A 623 -19.03 -30.23 -0.87
N LYS A 624 -18.93 -31.44 -0.29
CA LYS A 624 -17.85 -32.38 -0.56
C LYS A 624 -17.86 -32.85 -2.03
N ALA A 625 -19.03 -33.15 -2.59
CA ALA A 625 -19.19 -33.51 -4.00
C ALA A 625 -18.84 -32.33 -4.93
N ALA A 626 -19.26 -31.11 -4.61
CA ALA A 626 -18.93 -29.91 -5.37
C ALA A 626 -17.43 -29.60 -5.34
N LEU A 627 -16.74 -29.81 -4.20
CA LEU A 627 -15.28 -29.63 -4.13
C LEU A 627 -14.50 -30.71 -4.89
N ALA A 628 -15.05 -31.91 -5.05
CA ALA A 628 -14.38 -32.99 -5.78
C ALA A 628 -14.25 -32.70 -7.29
N VAL A 629 -15.07 -31.80 -7.83
CA VAL A 629 -15.01 -31.35 -9.22
C VAL A 629 -14.23 -30.04 -9.41
N VAL A 630 -13.73 -29.43 -8.32
CA VAL A 630 -12.82 -28.27 -8.40
C VAL A 630 -11.44 -28.73 -8.89
N PRO A 631 -10.84 -28.10 -9.91
CA PRO A 631 -9.52 -28.47 -10.39
C PRO A 631 -8.46 -28.44 -9.28
N SER A 632 -7.54 -29.41 -9.28
CA SER A 632 -6.46 -29.54 -8.29
C SER A 632 -5.66 -28.25 -8.10
N ASP A 633 -5.48 -27.51 -9.18
CA ASP A 633 -4.65 -26.30 -9.28
C ASP A 633 -5.33 -25.11 -8.56
N GLU A 634 -6.67 -25.12 -8.55
CA GLU A 634 -7.50 -24.14 -7.85
C GLU A 634 -7.65 -24.48 -6.37
N ALA A 635 -7.62 -25.76 -6.02
CA ALA A 635 -7.65 -26.24 -4.64
C ALA A 635 -6.35 -25.95 -3.87
N ALA A 636 -5.20 -25.86 -4.57
CA ALA A 636 -3.90 -25.58 -3.98
C ALA A 636 -3.55 -24.07 -3.87
N SER A 637 -4.24 -23.21 -4.62
CA SER A 637 -3.96 -21.76 -4.74
C SER A 637 -4.74 -20.91 -3.72
N GLU A 638 -4.55 -19.58 -3.75
CA GLU A 638 -5.17 -18.59 -2.84
C GLU A 638 -6.70 -18.41 -3.10
N THR A 639 -7.42 -19.53 -3.31
CA THR A 639 -8.84 -19.58 -3.68
C THR A 639 -9.75 -19.60 -2.47
N TRP A 640 -10.80 -18.78 -2.53
CA TRP A 640 -11.83 -18.62 -1.52
C TRP A 640 -13.18 -19.10 -2.06
N VAL A 641 -13.99 -19.67 -1.17
CA VAL A 641 -15.31 -20.23 -1.46
C VAL A 641 -16.35 -19.36 -0.77
N SER A 642 -17.42 -19.01 -1.49
CA SER A 642 -18.67 -18.53 -0.89
C SER A 642 -19.82 -19.46 -1.24
N PHE A 643 -20.74 -19.66 -0.29
CA PHE A 643 -21.91 -20.52 -0.47
C PHE A 643 -23.13 -19.69 -0.90
N LEU A 644 -23.96 -20.23 -1.79
CA LEU A 644 -25.30 -19.71 -2.06
C LEU A 644 -26.35 -20.81 -1.87
N ALA A 645 -27.47 -20.44 -1.27
CA ALA A 645 -28.68 -21.25 -1.30
C ALA A 645 -29.54 -20.88 -2.52
N PRO A 646 -30.36 -21.81 -3.04
CA PRO A 646 -31.41 -21.47 -3.99
C PRO A 646 -32.31 -20.34 -3.46
N GLY A 647 -32.53 -19.32 -4.29
CA GLY A 647 -33.29 -18.11 -3.97
C GLY A 647 -32.48 -16.99 -3.32
N GLN A 648 -31.17 -17.16 -3.12
CA GLN A 648 -30.29 -16.09 -2.66
C GLN A 648 -29.58 -15.45 -3.83
N LEU A 649 -29.59 -14.12 -3.86
CA LEU A 649 -28.99 -13.35 -4.93
C LEU A 649 -27.77 -12.60 -4.42
N TRP A 650 -26.78 -12.50 -5.30
CA TRP A 650 -25.64 -11.62 -5.12
C TRP A 650 -25.91 -10.29 -5.83
N SER A 651 -25.46 -9.20 -5.22
CA SER A 651 -25.45 -7.91 -5.91
C SER A 651 -24.61 -8.00 -7.19
N PRO A 652 -24.92 -7.23 -8.25
CA PRO A 652 -24.06 -7.17 -9.44
C PRO A 652 -22.60 -6.80 -9.16
N ARG A 653 -22.33 -6.15 -8.02
CA ARG A 653 -20.99 -5.77 -7.55
C ARG A 653 -20.42 -6.69 -6.47
N TYR A 654 -20.99 -7.88 -6.28
CA TYR A 654 -20.65 -8.73 -5.12
C TYR A 654 -19.18 -9.13 -5.13
N THR A 655 -18.69 -9.67 -6.25
CA THR A 655 -17.29 -10.12 -6.34
C THR A 655 -16.32 -8.96 -6.23
N SER A 656 -16.58 -7.85 -6.93
CA SER A 656 -15.70 -6.68 -6.95
C SER A 656 -15.64 -5.96 -5.60
N THR A 657 -16.72 -5.99 -4.83
CA THR A 657 -16.78 -5.42 -3.48
C THR A 657 -16.11 -6.33 -2.45
N LEU A 658 -16.22 -7.65 -2.60
CA LEU A 658 -15.69 -8.62 -1.64
C LEU A 658 -14.20 -8.90 -1.83
N LEU A 659 -13.71 -8.94 -3.08
CA LEU A 659 -12.34 -9.31 -3.43
C LEU A 659 -11.26 -8.50 -2.69
N PRO A 660 -11.37 -7.18 -2.49
CA PRO A 660 -10.41 -6.44 -1.69
C PRO A 660 -10.29 -6.95 -0.24
N SER A 661 -11.41 -7.36 0.36
CA SER A 661 -11.40 -7.94 1.72
C SER A 661 -10.75 -9.33 1.73
N LEU A 662 -10.97 -10.13 0.67
CA LEU A 662 -10.31 -11.43 0.50
C LEU A 662 -8.81 -11.31 0.24
N ARG A 663 -8.37 -10.34 -0.57
CA ARG A 663 -6.94 -10.08 -0.85
C ARG A 663 -6.19 -9.62 0.41
N ARG A 664 -6.82 -8.77 1.23
CA ARG A 664 -6.28 -8.41 2.56
C ARG A 664 -6.23 -9.60 3.51
N ALA A 665 -7.26 -10.46 3.48
CA ALA A 665 -7.27 -11.70 4.26
C ALA A 665 -6.17 -12.66 3.80
N ALA A 666 -5.95 -12.81 2.50
CA ALA A 666 -4.95 -13.69 1.91
C ALA A 666 -3.52 -13.29 2.26
N ALA A 667 -3.25 -12.00 2.46
CA ALA A 667 -1.93 -11.52 2.90
C ALA A 667 -1.54 -11.94 4.32
N ASP A 668 -2.50 -12.37 5.14
CA ASP A 668 -2.27 -12.87 6.49
C ASP A 668 -2.70 -14.34 6.56
N ALA A 669 -1.72 -15.24 6.51
CA ALA A 669 -1.94 -16.69 6.61
C ALA A 669 -2.66 -17.14 7.90
N ARG A 670 -2.85 -16.24 8.88
CA ARG A 670 -3.63 -16.51 10.09
C ARG A 670 -5.13 -16.32 9.89
N VAL A 671 -5.58 -15.60 8.86
CA VAL A 671 -7.01 -15.35 8.60
C VAL A 671 -7.65 -16.57 7.96
N THR A 672 -8.77 -17.01 8.52
CA THR A 672 -9.41 -18.29 8.14
C THR A 672 -10.80 -18.13 7.54
N ALA A 673 -11.38 -16.93 7.64
CA ALA A 673 -12.68 -16.61 7.04
C ALA A 673 -12.84 -15.09 6.89
N VAL A 674 -13.66 -14.68 5.91
CA VAL A 674 -14.17 -13.31 5.79
C VAL A 674 -15.69 -13.36 5.93
N ARG A 675 -16.26 -12.53 6.81
CA ARG A 675 -17.71 -12.45 7.04
C ARG A 675 -18.31 -11.28 6.27
N CYS A 676 -19.40 -11.53 5.58
CA CYS A 676 -20.19 -10.58 4.80
C CYS A 676 -21.58 -10.45 5.43
N SER A 677 -21.80 -9.42 6.24
CA SER A 677 -23.02 -9.26 7.05
C SER A 677 -24.10 -8.37 6.44
N ARG A 678 -23.86 -7.69 5.31
CA ARG A 678 -24.88 -6.83 4.70
C ARG A 678 -25.81 -7.58 3.78
N TRP A 679 -27.09 -7.48 4.06
CA TRP A 679 -28.13 -8.12 3.29
C TRP A 679 -29.35 -7.21 3.13
N THR A 680 -30.18 -7.55 2.16
CA THR A 680 -31.47 -6.89 1.90
C THR A 680 -32.55 -7.95 1.74
N ARG A 681 -33.81 -7.57 2.00
CA ARG A 681 -34.95 -8.46 1.78
C ARG A 681 -35.78 -7.91 0.63
N CYS A 682 -35.88 -8.69 -0.44
CA CYS A 682 -36.68 -8.35 -1.60
C CYS A 682 -37.31 -9.65 -2.14
N PRO A 683 -38.64 -9.87 -1.97
CA PRO A 683 -39.32 -11.04 -2.48
C PRO A 683 -39.29 -11.07 -4.02
N ASP A 684 -38.96 -12.22 -4.59
CA ASP A 684 -39.21 -12.58 -6.00
C ASP A 684 -38.64 -11.57 -7.03
N ALA A 685 -37.46 -11.04 -6.77
CA ALA A 685 -36.80 -10.01 -7.58
C ALA A 685 -35.50 -10.52 -8.20
N SER A 686 -35.17 -10.15 -9.44
CA SER A 686 -33.83 -10.27 -10.02
C SER A 686 -32.85 -9.30 -9.35
N SER A 687 -31.54 -9.49 -9.55
CA SER A 687 -30.51 -8.58 -9.02
C SER A 687 -30.77 -7.10 -9.37
N SER A 688 -31.23 -6.82 -10.59
CA SER A 688 -31.56 -5.46 -11.04
C SER A 688 -32.83 -4.90 -10.39
N GLN A 689 -33.82 -5.75 -10.09
CA GLN A 689 -35.02 -5.36 -9.35
C GLN A 689 -34.70 -5.07 -7.88
N VAL A 690 -33.78 -5.84 -7.26
CA VAL A 690 -33.28 -5.56 -5.91
C VAL A 690 -32.54 -4.22 -5.87
N GLU A 691 -31.66 -3.93 -6.84
CA GLU A 691 -30.99 -2.63 -6.94
C GLU A 691 -31.99 -1.48 -7.07
N SER A 692 -33.02 -1.65 -7.91
CA SER A 692 -34.08 -0.66 -8.09
C SER A 692 -34.86 -0.44 -6.80
N ALA A 693 -35.16 -1.49 -6.04
CA ALA A 693 -35.86 -1.41 -4.75
C ALA A 693 -35.02 -0.73 -3.66
N VAL A 694 -33.71 -1.00 -3.62
CA VAL A 694 -32.77 -0.32 -2.71
C VAL A 694 -32.65 1.17 -3.09
N ALA A 695 -32.52 1.48 -4.38
CA ALA A 695 -32.45 2.87 -4.86
C ALA A 695 -33.74 3.66 -4.59
N ALA A 696 -34.90 3.00 -4.72
CA ALA A 696 -36.21 3.57 -4.40
C ALA A 696 -36.51 3.63 -2.89
N LYS A 697 -35.60 3.12 -2.04
CA LYS A 697 -35.77 2.99 -0.58
C LYS A 697 -36.99 2.14 -0.17
N THR A 698 -37.41 1.21 -1.02
CA THR A 698 -38.49 0.26 -0.72
C THR A 698 -37.95 -1.05 -0.13
N ALA A 699 -36.65 -1.32 -0.26
CA ALA A 699 -35.94 -2.40 0.41
C ALA A 699 -34.86 -1.83 1.34
N GLU A 700 -34.86 -2.25 2.61
CA GLU A 700 -33.90 -1.78 3.61
C GLU A 700 -32.65 -2.67 3.63
N ILE A 701 -31.47 -2.03 3.67
CA ILE A 701 -30.20 -2.72 3.89
C ILE A 701 -30.01 -2.91 5.38
N SER A 702 -29.92 -4.17 5.79
CA SER A 702 -29.73 -4.57 7.18
C SER A 702 -28.38 -5.26 7.37
N GLN A 703 -27.90 -5.26 8.63
CA GLN A 703 -26.73 -6.03 9.04
C GLN A 703 -27.19 -7.26 9.82
N ALA A 704 -26.79 -8.45 9.37
CA ALA A 704 -27.18 -9.70 10.02
C ALA A 704 -26.57 -9.81 11.42
N SER A 705 -27.43 -9.79 12.45
CA SER A 705 -27.01 -9.92 13.86
C SER A 705 -26.48 -11.32 14.19
N THR A 706 -27.03 -12.36 13.56
CA THR A 706 -26.63 -13.76 13.71
C THR A 706 -25.73 -14.20 12.58
N ALA A 707 -24.60 -14.85 12.91
CA ALA A 707 -23.72 -15.45 11.91
C ALA A 707 -24.34 -16.72 11.34
N ASP A 708 -24.29 -16.87 10.02
CA ASP A 708 -24.78 -18.05 9.30
C ASP A 708 -23.76 -18.50 8.25
N LEU A 709 -23.83 -19.76 7.80
CA LEU A 709 -22.86 -20.36 6.89
C LEU A 709 -22.70 -19.55 5.60
N PHE A 710 -23.81 -19.02 5.05
CA PHE A 710 -23.80 -18.25 3.81
C PHE A 710 -23.21 -16.83 3.99
N THR A 711 -23.03 -16.38 5.23
CA THR A 711 -22.37 -15.09 5.52
C THR A 711 -20.84 -15.20 5.50
N TYR A 712 -20.28 -16.41 5.32
CA TYR A 712 -18.83 -16.61 5.31
C TYR A 712 -18.30 -16.93 3.92
N SER A 713 -17.14 -16.34 3.64
CA SER A 713 -16.22 -16.76 2.60
C SER A 713 -15.00 -17.39 3.24
N VAL A 714 -14.63 -18.60 2.84
CA VAL A 714 -13.54 -19.38 3.47
C VAL A 714 -12.52 -19.87 2.43
N PRO A 715 -11.22 -19.94 2.77
CA PRO A 715 -10.24 -20.54 1.87
C PRO A 715 -10.56 -22.02 1.61
N VAL A 716 -10.35 -22.50 0.39
CA VAL A 716 -10.59 -23.92 0.01
C VAL A 716 -9.88 -24.87 0.97
N LYS A 717 -8.63 -24.57 1.34
CA LYS A 717 -7.83 -25.38 2.28
C LYS A 717 -8.47 -25.50 3.67
N VAL A 718 -9.09 -24.42 4.17
CA VAL A 718 -9.78 -24.41 5.47
C VAL A 718 -11.05 -25.27 5.40
N LEU A 719 -11.79 -25.18 4.30
CA LEU A 719 -12.98 -25.98 4.07
C LEU A 719 -12.66 -27.48 3.94
N GLN A 720 -11.60 -27.83 3.19
CA GLN A 720 -11.12 -29.21 3.08
C GLN A 720 -10.70 -29.78 4.44
N ALA A 721 -9.89 -29.03 5.20
CA ALA A 721 -9.47 -29.46 6.54
C ALA A 721 -10.66 -29.67 7.49
N PHE A 722 -11.72 -28.84 7.39
CA PHE A 722 -12.95 -29.05 8.15
C PHE A 722 -13.66 -30.35 7.76
N LEU A 723 -13.81 -30.62 6.46
CA LEU A 723 -14.46 -31.82 5.94
C LEU A 723 -13.70 -33.10 6.33
N GLU A 724 -12.37 -33.07 6.27
CA GLU A 724 -11.50 -34.20 6.63
C GLU A 724 -11.49 -34.47 8.15
N ALA A 725 -11.51 -33.42 8.96
CA ALA A 725 -11.49 -33.54 10.42
C ALA A 725 -12.88 -33.85 11.03
N THR A 726 -13.95 -33.77 10.24
CA THR A 726 -15.32 -33.98 10.74
C THR A 726 -15.74 -35.43 10.53
N PRO A 727 -16.16 -36.16 11.58
CA PRO A 727 -16.62 -37.54 11.45
C PRO A 727 -17.76 -37.67 10.44
N TYR A 728 -17.80 -38.79 9.72
CA TYR A 728 -18.80 -39.01 8.66
C TYR A 728 -20.24 -38.86 9.15
N ALA A 729 -20.58 -39.46 10.30
CA ALA A 729 -21.92 -39.33 10.91
C ALA A 729 -22.30 -37.88 11.24
N THR A 730 -21.31 -37.03 11.53
CA THR A 730 -21.53 -35.60 11.76
C THR A 730 -21.77 -34.85 10.44
N LEU A 731 -21.05 -35.19 9.37
CA LEU A 731 -21.26 -34.58 8.05
C LEU A 731 -22.69 -34.81 7.55
N GLN A 732 -23.24 -36.01 7.77
CA GLN A 732 -24.62 -36.37 7.41
C GLN A 732 -25.70 -35.62 8.19
N SER A 733 -25.35 -34.94 9.28
CA SER A 733 -26.31 -34.22 10.11
C SER A 733 -26.58 -32.82 9.58
N ARG A 734 -27.86 -32.41 9.57
CA ARG A 734 -28.26 -31.01 9.31
C ARG A 734 -27.64 -30.00 10.30
N LEU A 735 -27.28 -30.46 11.50
CA LEU A 735 -26.59 -29.63 12.50
C LEU A 735 -25.10 -29.41 12.18
N CYS A 736 -24.54 -30.05 11.16
CA CYS A 736 -23.15 -29.82 10.75
C CYS A 736 -22.90 -28.34 10.39
N ALA A 737 -23.89 -27.66 9.81
CA ALA A 737 -23.84 -26.21 9.57
C ALA A 737 -23.66 -25.41 10.86
N HIS A 738 -24.34 -25.79 11.94
CA HIS A 738 -24.14 -25.18 13.26
C HIS A 738 -22.70 -25.40 13.75
N ARG A 739 -22.15 -26.62 13.61
CA ARG A 739 -20.75 -26.91 13.98
C ARG A 739 -19.77 -26.07 13.16
N PHE A 740 -19.99 -25.96 11.85
CA PHE A 740 -19.15 -25.15 10.96
C PHE A 740 -19.17 -23.68 11.37
N THR A 741 -20.35 -23.07 11.50
CA THR A 741 -20.54 -21.67 11.91
C THR A 741 -19.95 -21.43 13.30
N HIS A 742 -20.10 -22.37 14.24
CA HIS A 742 -19.48 -22.28 15.56
C HIS A 742 -17.94 -22.33 15.49
N LYS A 743 -17.36 -23.23 14.69
CA LYS A 743 -15.91 -23.27 14.47
C LYS A 743 -15.43 -21.95 13.88
N MET A 744 -16.13 -21.39 12.89
CA MET A 744 -15.80 -20.09 12.28
C MET A 744 -15.92 -18.92 13.27
N SER A 745 -16.96 -18.91 14.10
CA SER A 745 -17.26 -17.80 15.03
C SER A 745 -16.44 -17.84 16.32
N ASN A 746 -16.11 -19.03 16.84
CA ASN A 746 -15.53 -19.18 18.19
C ASN A 746 -14.13 -19.78 18.19
N THR A 747 -13.87 -20.81 17.39
CA THR A 747 -12.53 -21.43 17.32
C THR A 747 -11.60 -20.64 16.41
N PHE A 748 -12.15 -20.14 15.31
CA PHE A 748 -11.51 -19.28 14.32
C PHE A 748 -11.91 -17.81 14.46
N GLY A 749 -12.77 -17.45 15.43
CA GLY A 749 -13.36 -16.10 15.53
C GLY A 749 -12.35 -14.96 15.65
N LYS A 750 -11.21 -15.18 16.32
CA LYS A 750 -10.11 -14.20 16.39
C LYS A 750 -9.35 -14.03 15.06
N LYS A 751 -9.64 -14.88 14.08
CA LYS A 751 -9.03 -15.00 12.77
C LYS A 751 -10.03 -14.79 11.64
N ALA A 752 -11.31 -14.51 11.94
CA ALA A 752 -12.29 -14.09 10.97
C ALA A 752 -12.34 -12.55 10.92
N ILE A 753 -12.40 -11.97 9.74
CA ILE A 753 -12.51 -10.51 9.56
C ILE A 753 -13.86 -10.14 8.93
N GLU A 754 -14.39 -8.99 9.29
CA GLU A 754 -15.61 -8.45 8.65
C GLU A 754 -15.25 -7.78 7.32
N ALA A 755 -16.03 -8.03 6.27
CA ALA A 755 -15.85 -7.40 4.97
C ALA A 755 -16.18 -5.90 5.06
N ALA A 756 -15.28 -5.06 4.54
CA ALA A 756 -15.51 -3.62 4.47
C ALA A 756 -16.36 -3.30 3.24
N ILE A 757 -17.68 -3.17 3.43
CA ILE A 757 -18.65 -2.92 2.36
C ILE A 757 -18.99 -1.42 2.32
N PRO A 758 -18.90 -0.71 1.18
CA PRO A 758 -19.19 0.72 1.06
C PRO A 758 -20.62 1.07 1.49
N GLU A 759 -20.83 2.17 2.21
CA GLU A 759 -22.16 2.60 2.69
C GLU A 759 -23.19 2.70 1.54
N GLY A 760 -24.38 2.13 1.74
CA GLY A 760 -25.44 2.09 0.72
C GLY A 760 -25.42 0.87 -0.21
N GLU A 761 -24.36 0.04 -0.18
CA GLU A 761 -24.29 -1.20 -0.96
C GLU A 761 -24.83 -2.41 -0.16
N TRP A 762 -25.58 -3.27 -0.85
CA TRP A 762 -26.04 -4.59 -0.37
C TRP A 762 -25.16 -5.68 -1.00
N MET A 763 -24.94 -6.78 -0.28
CA MET A 763 -24.15 -7.89 -0.84
C MET A 763 -25.05 -9.07 -1.20
N ARG A 764 -26.01 -9.41 -0.33
CA ARG A 764 -26.88 -10.56 -0.52
C ARG A 764 -28.35 -10.19 -0.34
N SER A 765 -29.22 -10.82 -1.13
CA SER A 765 -30.67 -10.71 -0.97
C SER A 765 -31.23 -12.05 -0.52
N GLU A 766 -32.19 -12.01 0.41
CA GLU A 766 -32.98 -13.17 0.81
C GLU A 766 -34.40 -13.04 0.26
N SER A 767 -34.85 -14.07 -0.46
CA SER A 767 -36.28 -14.27 -0.75
C SER A 767 -37.01 -14.64 0.55
N SER A 768 -38.19 -14.04 0.77
CA SER A 768 -38.93 -14.14 2.04
C SER A 768 -39.47 -15.54 2.38
N SER A 769 -39.27 -16.54 1.51
CA SER A 769 -39.86 -17.88 1.66
C SER A 769 -39.08 -18.84 2.55
N ARG A 770 -37.88 -18.50 3.05
CA ARG A 770 -37.17 -19.33 4.05
C ARG A 770 -36.64 -18.47 5.18
N LEU A 771 -37.41 -18.40 6.28
CA LEU A 771 -36.77 -18.37 7.61
C LEU A 771 -35.70 -19.47 7.62
N PRO A 772 -34.54 -19.29 8.28
CA PRO A 772 -33.64 -20.42 8.51
C PRO A 772 -34.51 -21.50 9.12
N VAL A 773 -34.63 -22.62 8.42
CA VAL A 773 -35.48 -23.75 8.80
C VAL A 773 -35.28 -23.91 10.29
N ARG A 774 -36.28 -23.47 11.10
CA ARG A 774 -36.43 -24.04 12.42
C ARG A 774 -36.44 -25.52 12.08
N PRO A 775 -35.46 -26.32 12.54
CA PRO A 775 -35.51 -27.76 12.29
C PRO A 775 -36.95 -28.12 12.63
N GLU A 776 -37.71 -28.59 11.63
CA GLU A 776 -39.08 -29.00 11.88
C GLU A 776 -38.99 -29.87 13.11
N VAL A 777 -39.57 -29.37 14.20
CA VAL A 777 -39.64 -30.12 15.42
C VAL A 777 -40.60 -31.20 15.03
N ASP A 778 -40.07 -32.35 14.59
CA ASP A 778 -40.88 -33.51 14.35
C ASP A 778 -41.31 -33.98 15.73
N GLY A 779 -42.36 -33.34 16.27
CA GLY A 779 -43.01 -33.66 17.54
C GLY A 779 -43.70 -35.03 17.49
N ARG A 780 -43.28 -35.88 16.55
CA ARG A 780 -43.68 -37.25 16.31
C ARG A 780 -42.60 -38.27 16.68
N ASP A 781 -41.46 -37.83 17.23
CA ASP A 781 -40.55 -38.79 17.86
C ASP A 781 -41.26 -39.44 19.05
N ALA A 782 -41.54 -40.73 18.90
CA ALA A 782 -42.25 -41.52 19.90
C ALA A 782 -41.55 -41.51 21.27
N ASP A 783 -40.22 -41.29 21.31
CA ASP A 783 -39.44 -41.18 22.54
C ASP A 783 -39.70 -39.84 23.26
N ASP A 784 -39.76 -38.73 22.52
CA ASP A 784 -40.06 -37.40 23.09
C ASP A 784 -41.48 -37.36 23.66
N LEU A 785 -42.44 -37.94 22.93
CA LEU A 785 -43.82 -38.02 23.40
C LEU A 785 -43.97 -38.93 24.63
N ARG A 786 -43.21 -40.03 24.70
CA ARG A 786 -43.17 -40.90 25.89
C ARG A 786 -42.62 -40.15 27.09
N ARG A 787 -41.47 -39.49 26.94
CA ARG A 787 -40.83 -38.69 28.01
C ARG A 787 -41.70 -37.50 28.43
N GLY A 788 -42.45 -36.90 27.50
CA GLY A 788 -43.43 -35.84 27.79
C GLY A 788 -44.57 -36.33 28.68
N LYS A 789 -45.14 -37.51 28.37
CA LYS A 789 -46.15 -38.16 29.22
C LYS A 789 -45.61 -38.47 30.62
N GLU A 790 -44.39 -38.98 30.72
CA GLU A 790 -43.72 -39.26 31.99
C GLU A 790 -43.49 -37.99 32.83
N LEU A 791 -43.07 -36.89 32.20
CA LEU A 791 -42.86 -35.59 32.86
C LEU A 791 -44.16 -35.04 33.45
N VAL A 792 -45.24 -35.01 32.66
CA VAL A 792 -46.56 -34.52 33.10
C VAL A 792 -47.14 -35.40 34.21
N SER A 793 -46.99 -36.73 34.11
CA SER A 793 -47.43 -37.67 35.16
C SER A 793 -46.64 -37.47 36.47
N ASN A 794 -45.32 -37.31 36.39
CA ASN A 794 -44.45 -37.11 37.56
C ASN A 794 -44.70 -35.75 38.25
N ALA A 795 -44.96 -34.70 37.46
CA ALA A 795 -45.34 -33.38 38.00
C ALA A 795 -46.69 -33.43 38.72
N SER A 796 -47.66 -34.13 38.14
CA SER A 796 -49.02 -34.26 38.69
C SER A 796 -49.06 -35.11 39.99
N GLN A 797 -48.26 -36.18 40.09
CA GLN A 797 -48.25 -37.08 41.26
C GLN A 797 -47.51 -36.52 42.49
N ARG A 798 -46.64 -35.52 42.33
CA ARG A 798 -45.78 -35.02 43.42
C ARG A 798 -46.15 -33.64 43.96
N LEU A 799 -47.21 -33.03 43.41
CA LEU A 799 -47.90 -31.86 43.98
C LEU A 799 -49.00 -32.24 44.99
N SER A 800 -49.35 -33.53 45.11
CA SER A 800 -50.45 -34.00 45.96
C SER A 800 -50.02 -34.28 47.41
N GLY A 801 -49.71 -33.22 48.15
CA GLY A 801 -49.99 -33.20 49.58
C GLY A 801 -51.46 -32.83 49.86
N GLU A 802 -52.04 -31.97 49.03
CA GLU A 802 -53.47 -31.65 48.96
C GLU A 802 -53.87 -31.41 47.50
N ALA A 803 -55.13 -31.69 47.15
CA ALA A 803 -55.62 -31.64 45.78
C ALA A 803 -55.61 -30.21 45.22
N VAL A 804 -54.56 -29.87 44.48
CA VAL A 804 -54.49 -28.64 43.70
C VAL A 804 -55.07 -28.93 42.31
N THR A 805 -56.05 -28.14 41.89
CA THR A 805 -56.66 -28.23 40.56
C THR A 805 -55.65 -27.83 39.47
N PRO A 806 -55.73 -28.43 38.25
CA PRO A 806 -54.80 -28.13 37.14
C PRO A 806 -54.67 -26.65 36.75
N SER A 807 -55.58 -25.80 37.23
CA SER A 807 -55.64 -24.36 37.02
C SER A 807 -54.64 -23.54 37.87
N ASP A 808 -54.00 -24.12 38.89
CA ASP A 808 -53.16 -23.37 39.85
C ASP A 808 -51.64 -23.58 39.68
N LEU A 809 -51.22 -24.27 38.60
CA LEU A 809 -49.81 -24.42 38.23
C LEU A 809 -49.26 -23.13 37.58
N PRO A 810 -48.08 -22.59 37.98
CA PRO A 810 -47.65 -21.25 37.59
C PRO A 810 -47.52 -20.96 36.10
N THR A 811 -47.29 -21.93 35.18
CA THR A 811 -47.49 -21.76 33.72
C THR A 811 -47.27 -23.05 32.89
N ARG A 812 -48.33 -23.48 32.17
CA ARG A 812 -48.41 -24.15 30.82
C ARG A 812 -47.40 -25.26 30.42
N LEU A 813 -47.48 -26.42 31.06
CA LEU A 813 -47.26 -27.74 30.42
C LEU A 813 -48.52 -28.57 30.68
N THR A 814 -49.61 -28.26 29.98
CA THR A 814 -50.96 -28.74 30.30
C THR A 814 -51.27 -30.10 29.67
N ASP A 815 -50.53 -30.49 28.63
CA ASP A 815 -50.66 -31.78 27.98
C ASP A 815 -49.30 -32.39 27.62
N ALA A 816 -49.32 -33.67 27.26
CA ALA A 816 -48.11 -34.42 26.89
C ALA A 816 -47.46 -33.94 25.59
N GLN A 817 -48.18 -33.21 24.74
CA GLN A 817 -47.70 -32.71 23.46
C GLN A 817 -46.84 -31.46 23.68
N GLU A 818 -47.29 -30.51 24.51
CA GLU A 818 -46.51 -29.36 24.95
C GLU A 818 -45.21 -29.82 25.65
N ALA A 819 -45.29 -30.87 26.47
CA ALA A 819 -44.12 -31.45 27.11
C ALA A 819 -43.18 -32.13 26.10
N ALA A 820 -43.71 -32.82 25.09
CA ALA A 820 -42.92 -33.41 24.02
C ALA A 820 -42.20 -32.35 23.18
N GLU A 821 -42.86 -31.23 22.87
CA GLU A 821 -42.24 -30.11 22.15
C GLU A 821 -41.12 -29.46 22.97
N MET A 822 -41.32 -29.26 24.28
CA MET A 822 -40.27 -28.80 25.19
C MET A 822 -39.07 -29.76 25.17
N ILE A 823 -39.32 -31.07 25.28
CA ILE A 823 -38.29 -32.10 25.28
C ILE A 823 -37.55 -32.17 23.94
N SER A 824 -38.25 -32.02 22.83
CA SER A 824 -37.65 -32.01 21.50
C SER A 824 -36.74 -30.79 21.29
N ASN A 825 -37.20 -29.61 21.72
CA ASN A 825 -36.39 -28.39 21.73
C ASN A 825 -35.15 -28.52 22.62
N LEU A 826 -35.31 -29.16 23.77
CA LEU A 826 -34.23 -29.45 24.70
C LEU A 826 -33.20 -30.41 24.08
N ARG A 827 -33.66 -31.49 23.46
CA ARG A 827 -32.81 -32.45 22.74
C ARG A 827 -32.04 -31.77 21.62
N ILE A 828 -32.69 -30.98 20.77
CA ILE A 828 -32.02 -30.23 19.69
C ILE A 828 -30.97 -29.26 20.27
N SER A 829 -31.27 -28.62 21.40
CA SER A 829 -30.33 -27.72 22.08
C SER A 829 -29.11 -28.44 22.66
N ILE A 830 -29.32 -29.64 23.22
CA ILE A 830 -28.23 -30.51 23.69
C ILE A 830 -27.41 -31.02 22.51
N GLU A 831 -28.06 -31.48 21.44
CA GLU A 831 -27.37 -31.90 20.20
C GLU A 831 -26.51 -30.77 19.63
N ARG A 832 -27.00 -29.52 19.64
CA ARG A 832 -26.23 -28.34 19.23
C ARG A 832 -24.99 -28.07 20.08
N ARG A 833 -24.99 -28.43 21.37
CA ARG A 833 -23.81 -28.34 22.24
C ARG A 833 -22.86 -29.51 22.02
N VAL A 834 -23.38 -30.73 21.95
CA VAL A 834 -22.58 -31.96 21.84
C VAL A 834 -21.91 -32.07 20.47
N ILE A 835 -22.58 -31.67 19.39
CA ILE A 835 -22.00 -31.70 18.03
C ILE A 835 -20.72 -30.86 17.91
N LEU A 836 -20.52 -29.86 18.78
CA LEU A 836 -19.30 -29.05 18.82
C LEU A 836 -18.07 -29.86 19.25
N LYS A 837 -18.30 -31.00 19.91
CA LYS A 837 -17.32 -31.95 20.43
C LYS A 837 -17.16 -33.20 19.58
N ALA A 838 -17.81 -33.26 18.40
CA ALA A 838 -17.69 -34.39 17.47
C ALA A 838 -16.22 -34.74 17.18
N GLY A 839 -15.87 -36.03 17.29
CA GLY A 839 -14.53 -36.57 17.14
C GLY A 839 -13.60 -36.38 18.35
N GLU A 840 -14.01 -35.64 19.39
CA GLU A 840 -13.24 -35.45 20.62
C GLU A 840 -13.51 -36.57 21.63
N THR A 841 -12.70 -36.63 22.69
CA THR A 841 -12.91 -37.54 23.82
C THR A 841 -13.26 -36.72 25.07
N LEU A 842 -14.41 -36.99 25.68
CA LEU A 842 -14.91 -36.31 26.88
C LEU A 842 -15.04 -37.28 28.05
N GLY A 843 -14.90 -36.78 29.27
CA GLY A 843 -15.30 -37.53 30.47
C GLY A 843 -16.83 -37.58 30.61
N GLU A 844 -17.37 -38.61 31.25
CA GLU A 844 -18.83 -38.73 31.47
C GLU A 844 -19.40 -37.53 32.26
N LYS A 845 -18.63 -36.98 33.19
CA LYS A 845 -19.00 -35.77 33.95
C LYS A 845 -19.12 -34.55 33.04
N GLU A 846 -18.13 -34.30 32.19
CA GLU A 846 -18.12 -33.16 31.25
C GLU A 846 -19.26 -33.27 30.24
N LEU A 847 -19.52 -34.47 29.73
CA LEU A 847 -20.62 -34.72 28.80
C LEU A 847 -21.99 -34.41 29.44
N ARG A 848 -22.16 -34.79 30.72
CA ARG A 848 -23.39 -34.49 31.48
C ARG A 848 -23.54 -32.99 31.72
N GLU A 849 -22.46 -32.30 32.09
CA GLU A 849 -22.47 -30.84 32.32
C GLU A 849 -22.93 -30.06 31.08
N LEU A 850 -22.57 -30.49 29.86
CA LEU A 850 -23.04 -29.84 28.63
C LEU A 850 -24.56 -29.78 28.50
N ALA A 851 -25.27 -30.75 29.07
CA ALA A 851 -26.73 -30.86 29.01
C ALA A 851 -27.43 -30.29 30.25
N MET A 852 -26.87 -30.47 31.45
CA MET A 852 -27.54 -30.17 32.73
C MET A 852 -28.07 -28.74 32.83
N ASP A 853 -27.30 -27.74 32.39
CA ASP A 853 -27.73 -26.33 32.48
C ASP A 853 -28.98 -26.09 31.60
N LEU A 854 -29.01 -26.64 30.38
CA LEU A 854 -30.16 -26.50 29.48
C LEU A 854 -31.40 -27.17 30.05
N VAL A 855 -31.24 -28.34 30.67
CA VAL A 855 -32.36 -29.05 31.30
C VAL A 855 -32.86 -28.24 32.50
N THR A 856 -31.96 -27.69 33.31
CA THR A 856 -32.30 -26.88 34.49
C THR A 856 -33.02 -25.60 34.10
N ASP A 857 -32.53 -24.91 33.06
CA ASP A 857 -33.17 -23.71 32.51
C ASP A 857 -34.56 -24.02 31.96
N ALA A 858 -34.72 -25.13 31.21
CA ALA A 858 -36.01 -25.55 30.68
C ALA A 858 -37.00 -25.91 31.80
N VAL A 859 -36.55 -26.63 32.83
CA VAL A 859 -37.35 -26.98 34.02
C VAL A 859 -37.78 -25.73 34.79
N THR A 860 -36.89 -24.75 34.95
CA THR A 860 -37.18 -23.49 35.65
C THR A 860 -38.13 -22.61 34.83
N ALA A 861 -37.91 -22.51 33.52
CA ALA A 861 -38.80 -21.77 32.61
C ALA A 861 -40.20 -22.38 32.53
N ALA A 862 -40.32 -23.69 32.72
CA ALA A 862 -41.58 -24.40 32.83
C ALA A 862 -42.21 -24.35 34.25
N GLY A 863 -41.56 -23.67 35.22
CA GLY A 863 -42.05 -23.57 36.60
C GLY A 863 -42.10 -24.90 37.35
N LEU A 864 -41.30 -25.89 36.94
CA LEU A 864 -41.26 -27.22 37.52
C LEU A 864 -40.20 -27.37 38.62
N ASP A 865 -39.46 -26.30 38.93
CA ASP A 865 -38.37 -26.27 39.92
C ASP A 865 -38.82 -26.62 41.35
N GLN A 866 -40.09 -26.34 41.67
CA GLN A 866 -40.70 -26.65 42.97
C GLN A 866 -41.23 -28.08 43.08
N VAL A 867 -41.23 -28.87 41.99
CA VAL A 867 -41.75 -30.24 41.96
C VAL A 867 -40.75 -31.20 42.60
N ILE A 868 -41.18 -31.94 43.62
CA ILE A 868 -40.31 -32.88 44.35
C ILE A 868 -39.73 -33.93 43.38
N GLY A 869 -38.41 -34.10 43.38
CA GLY A 869 -37.68 -35.09 42.58
C GLY A 869 -37.67 -34.84 41.06
N ILE A 870 -38.06 -33.65 40.60
CA ILE A 870 -37.79 -33.17 39.23
C ILE A 870 -36.29 -33.19 38.91
N GLN A 871 -35.45 -32.98 39.93
CA GLN A 871 -33.99 -32.98 39.82
C GLN A 871 -33.42 -34.35 39.41
N SER A 872 -34.07 -35.44 39.81
CA SER A 872 -33.68 -36.79 39.39
C SER A 872 -34.00 -37.02 37.91
N TRP A 873 -35.22 -36.63 37.50
CA TRP A 873 -35.65 -36.69 36.10
C TRP A 873 -34.78 -35.81 35.20
N ALA A 874 -34.45 -34.60 35.65
CA ALA A 874 -33.57 -33.67 34.93
C ALA A 874 -32.18 -34.27 34.71
N LYS A 875 -31.61 -34.90 35.74
CA LYS A 875 -30.30 -35.56 35.67
C LYS A 875 -30.28 -36.76 34.72
N GLU A 876 -31.32 -37.59 34.76
CA GLU A 876 -31.47 -38.75 33.88
C GLU A 876 -31.64 -38.31 32.42
N THR A 877 -32.58 -37.39 32.16
CA THR A 877 -32.84 -36.83 30.83
C THR A 877 -31.61 -36.16 30.23
N ALA A 878 -30.87 -35.37 31.01
CA ALA A 878 -29.62 -34.75 30.57
C ALA A 878 -28.57 -35.81 30.19
N THR A 879 -28.44 -36.87 30.99
CA THR A 879 -27.46 -37.93 30.76
C THR A 879 -27.80 -38.72 29.49
N ASP A 880 -29.07 -39.10 29.32
CA ASP A 880 -29.54 -39.87 28.17
C ASP A 880 -29.35 -39.11 26.87
N PHE A 881 -29.82 -37.86 26.81
CA PHE A 881 -29.70 -37.03 25.62
C PHE A 881 -28.24 -36.71 25.29
N ALA A 882 -27.40 -36.45 26.29
CA ALA A 882 -25.99 -36.23 26.05
C ALA A 882 -25.29 -37.50 25.53
N LYS A 883 -25.59 -38.68 26.06
CA LYS A 883 -25.03 -39.97 25.57
C LYS A 883 -25.55 -40.32 24.18
N ALA A 884 -26.83 -40.09 23.89
CA ALA A 884 -27.41 -40.31 22.57
C ALA A 884 -26.79 -39.37 21.53
N ALA A 885 -26.65 -38.08 21.85
CA ALA A 885 -25.98 -37.11 20.99
C ALA A 885 -24.49 -37.44 20.81
N ALA A 886 -23.80 -37.92 21.85
CA ALA A 886 -22.40 -38.33 21.77
C ALA A 886 -22.22 -39.50 20.79
N ARG A 887 -23.10 -40.51 20.83
CA ARG A 887 -23.11 -41.60 19.85
C ARG A 887 -23.41 -41.09 18.44
N LYS A 888 -24.41 -40.21 18.29
CA LYS A 888 -24.83 -39.63 17.01
C LYS A 888 -23.70 -38.85 16.32
N PHE A 889 -22.87 -38.16 17.09
CA PHE A 889 -21.79 -37.30 16.57
C PHE A 889 -20.38 -37.88 16.77
N ASP A 890 -20.27 -39.17 17.06
CA ASP A 890 -18.99 -39.87 17.26
C ASP A 890 -18.07 -39.16 18.28
N VAL A 891 -18.63 -38.76 19.44
CA VAL A 891 -17.90 -38.24 20.59
C VAL A 891 -17.54 -39.42 21.49
N LYS A 892 -16.24 -39.64 21.70
CA LYS A 892 -15.75 -40.73 22.54
C LYS A 892 -15.95 -40.38 24.01
N VAL A 893 -16.53 -41.29 24.79
CA VAL A 893 -16.72 -41.09 26.24
C VAL A 893 -15.69 -41.93 26.99
N ARG A 894 -14.85 -41.29 27.80
CA ARG A 894 -14.00 -42.01 28.76
C ARG A 894 -14.86 -42.42 29.94
N GLU A 895 -14.92 -43.72 30.18
CA GLU A 895 -15.43 -44.25 31.45
C GLU A 895 -14.52 -43.77 32.59
N ALA A 896 -15.14 -43.39 33.71
CA ALA A 896 -14.47 -42.78 34.85
C ALA A 896 -13.56 -43.77 35.59
#